data_AF-A0A5K1VA74-F1
#
_entry.id   AF-A0A5K1VA74-F1
#
_cell.length_a   1.000
_cell.length_b   1.000
_cell.length_c   1.000
_cell.angle_alpha   90.00
_cell.angle_beta   90.00
_cell.angle_gamma   90.00
#
_symmetry.space_group_name_H-M   'P 1'
#
loop_
_entity.id
_entity.type
_entity.pdbx_description
1 polymer ?
#
loop_
_entity_poly.entity_id
_entity_poly.type
_entity_poly.pdbx_seq_one_letter_code
_entity_poly.pdbx_strand_id
1 'polypeptide(L)'
;MTEGNNNKNSLESEDSSDFGLDIESLTQQRQINLVKTPELLSEDDTQTLNIPHKKFLSHSSVTPRISNEYESKDPFETQIKPTKSTISLVHNLDMSDEEIEKIRSHTPRMVLAPTDTVKLDDVISDEKLLPDTEECNNVSLTYTSMKNRIVERRMGIVFSNTSRGFSYITFIFLFLCFIAYTLIATLVLDRTENCALEYIVFFFIFVICAFSNQYVSPLFHALIVEFNLVCYPFFLIPDEVHWYSIYICSALCLFLLTVLVFASYKRVKRIITRLLGFREISSISRSLTCSGQVQYVIQDGSSQMTLEGKFDNGKAEGFCTWLDTAEQGELLIGTWIDGVPVGPFESTENNSRTMMKNVRILFATDADGTMWGKRKHPFVGVAGVECIISGNYYSVYPKVNMVLPPKECRCGQICHCFKEFIENGLYVTDKPEDKTNIVVTVDHNNKGFFIGGYRPIGEGKSVEIKITRKEDKSYLTLDDSWMPLNVKNESEGLIYIHSGGMSLTDSLKKMGQLLALGNFPGHVVPICFNWPVGKHSLHGNKKAKMMANNIFLQNDFVWLLQSLYQAKFKRVHILCHGVGGYFFLQAFETIQCLFSIYNSPNDITMNLVNLVLMNCDCSLEEFKNKYQDIKNIVQRTTIYSDRRDKVLKISEKLYHEIAVGHWTDPLYDDNGDVLERVEVIDTGDLERNDDGSNHGFFNVNKLMVDDLFELIGQNKGASYRSSHLLREKDNKYRFSLLPKSVTMV
;
A
#
# COMPACT_ATOMS: atom_id res chain seq x y z
N MET A 1 25.01 19.07 65.54
CA MET A 1 26.17 18.85 66.44
C MET A 1 27.30 18.29 65.59
N THR A 2 28.26 19.16 65.30
CA THR A 2 29.70 18.90 65.10
C THR A 2 30.17 17.62 64.40
N GLU A 3 30.62 17.82 63.16
CA GLU A 3 31.93 17.51 62.58
C GLU A 3 32.61 16.16 62.81
N GLY A 4 33.09 15.60 61.69
CA GLY A 4 34.20 14.65 61.65
C GLY A 4 34.47 14.10 60.25
N ASN A 5 35.38 14.76 59.51
CA ASN A 5 36.54 14.20 58.77
C ASN A 5 36.36 12.90 57.95
N ASN A 6 36.96 12.69 56.77
CA ASN A 6 38.04 13.36 56.07
C ASN A 6 38.24 12.67 54.69
N ASN A 7 38.87 13.42 53.78
CA ASN A 7 39.91 13.00 52.83
C ASN A 7 39.60 12.27 51.51
N LYS A 8 39.92 13.04 50.44
CA LYS A 8 41.03 12.87 49.48
C LYS A 8 40.75 12.20 48.13
N ASN A 9 40.92 13.04 47.09
CA ASN A 9 41.98 13.00 46.06
C ASN A 9 42.19 11.66 45.31
N SER A 10 42.35 11.60 43.99
CA SER A 10 42.66 12.61 42.96
C SER A 10 43.03 11.89 41.64
N LEU A 11 43.20 12.67 40.56
CA LEU A 11 44.01 12.42 39.33
C LEU A 11 43.29 11.59 38.25
N GLU A 12 43.26 11.93 36.95
CA GLU A 12 44.00 12.87 36.07
C GLU A 12 43.11 13.02 34.80
N SER A 13 42.69 14.20 34.28
CA SER A 13 43.39 15.18 33.42
C SER A 13 44.23 14.54 32.30
N GLU A 14 43.96 14.80 31.02
CA GLU A 14 44.54 15.86 30.15
C GLU A 14 44.01 15.54 28.72
N ASP A 15 43.89 16.38 27.70
CA ASP A 15 44.13 17.80 27.39
C ASP A 15 43.43 18.03 26.02
N SER A 16 42.58 19.04 25.82
CA SER A 16 42.88 20.42 25.42
C SER A 16 43.48 20.60 24.00
N SER A 17 42.76 21.34 23.15
CA SER A 17 43.29 22.57 22.53
C SER A 17 42.21 23.28 21.70
N ASP A 18 41.96 24.51 22.14
CA ASP A 18 41.18 25.60 21.55
C ASP A 18 41.63 25.98 20.12
N PHE A 19 40.71 26.60 19.37
CA PHE A 19 40.93 27.94 18.82
C PHE A 19 39.58 28.63 18.56
N GLY A 20 39.36 29.77 19.22
CA GLY A 20 38.24 30.68 18.97
C GLY A 20 38.55 31.80 17.97
N LEU A 21 37.61 32.75 17.89
CA LEU A 21 37.54 34.01 17.11
C LEU A 21 36.93 33.82 15.70
N ASP A 22 36.01 34.64 15.18
CA ASP A 22 35.55 35.99 15.57
C ASP A 22 34.12 36.26 15.08
N ILE A 23 33.35 36.98 15.90
CA ILE A 23 32.12 37.71 15.54
C ILE A 23 32.53 39.17 15.40
N GLU A 24 32.72 39.65 14.17
CA GLU A 24 32.55 41.05 13.73
C GLU A 24 33.12 41.22 12.30
N SER A 25 32.27 41.11 11.28
CA SER A 25 32.33 41.94 10.07
C SER A 25 31.27 41.47 9.08
N LEU A 26 30.34 42.39 8.78
CA LEU A 26 29.61 42.62 7.53
C LEU A 26 28.20 43.18 7.80
N THR A 27 28.12 44.19 8.66
CA THR A 27 27.27 45.35 8.39
C THR A 27 27.91 46.13 7.24
N GLN A 28 27.44 45.89 6.02
CA GLN A 28 27.54 46.90 4.97
C GLN A 28 26.19 47.03 4.26
N GLN A 29 25.54 48.13 4.60
CA GLN A 29 24.44 48.73 3.87
C GLN A 29 24.74 48.71 2.37
N ARG A 30 23.82 48.17 1.57
CA ARG A 30 23.65 48.62 0.20
C ARG A 30 22.21 49.04 -0.04
N GLN A 31 22.13 50.27 -0.52
CA GLN A 31 20.97 51.11 -0.63
C GLN A 31 19.90 50.53 -1.55
N ILE A 32 18.68 50.83 -1.15
CA ILE A 32 17.47 50.98 -1.96
C ILE A 32 17.84 51.70 -3.27
N ASN A 33 17.59 51.03 -4.40
CA ASN A 33 17.41 51.69 -5.68
C ASN A 33 16.04 51.31 -6.23
N LEU A 34 15.07 52.18 -5.92
CA LEU A 34 13.85 52.36 -6.69
C LEU A 34 14.25 52.80 -8.10
N VAL A 35 14.16 51.90 -9.08
CA VAL A 35 14.21 52.27 -10.50
C VAL A 35 12.79 52.22 -11.06
N LYS A 36 12.23 53.42 -11.05
CA LYS A 36 11.25 54.03 -11.94
C LYS A 36 10.67 53.16 -13.06
N THR A 37 9.34 53.11 -13.05
CA THR A 37 8.45 53.04 -14.21
C THR A 37 8.95 53.86 -15.42
N PRO A 38 8.69 53.39 -16.64
CA PRO A 38 8.38 54.26 -17.77
C PRO A 38 6.86 54.30 -18.00
N GLU A 39 6.27 55.47 -17.75
CA GLU A 39 5.05 55.93 -18.42
C GLU A 39 5.35 56.35 -19.88
N LEU A 40 4.27 56.55 -20.65
CA LEU A 40 4.12 57.14 -22.01
C LEU A 40 3.97 56.07 -23.12
N LEU A 41 2.93 56.04 -23.98
CA LEU A 41 1.96 57.06 -24.40
C LEU A 41 0.63 56.45 -24.88
N SER A 42 -0.40 57.28 -24.74
CA SER A 42 -1.76 57.27 -25.27
C SER A 42 -1.85 57.39 -26.81
N GLU A 43 -2.95 56.88 -27.38
CA GLU A 43 -3.83 57.50 -28.39
C GLU A 43 -5.04 56.54 -28.55
N ASP A 44 -6.24 56.95 -28.11
CA ASP A 44 -7.32 57.55 -28.93
C ASP A 44 -8.02 56.50 -29.81
N ASP A 45 -9.33 56.44 -30.02
CA ASP A 45 -10.52 57.10 -29.50
C ASP A 45 -11.68 56.32 -30.18
N THR A 46 -12.80 56.05 -29.50
CA THR A 46 -14.14 56.07 -30.13
C THR A 46 -15.22 55.88 -29.07
N GLN A 47 -15.90 56.99 -28.82
CA GLN A 47 -17.02 57.16 -27.93
C GLN A 47 -18.35 56.63 -28.50
N THR A 48 -19.33 56.60 -27.57
CA THR A 48 -20.79 56.70 -27.70
C THR A 48 -21.56 55.36 -27.75
N LEU A 49 -22.61 55.09 -26.96
CA LEU A 49 -23.66 55.96 -26.38
C LEU A 49 -24.32 55.32 -25.12
N ASN A 50 -24.69 56.17 -24.14
CA ASN A 50 -25.57 55.91 -22.97
C ASN A 50 -27.04 55.64 -23.42
N ILE A 51 -27.94 54.94 -22.69
CA ILE A 51 -28.76 55.32 -21.49
C ILE A 51 -29.72 54.13 -21.12
N PRO A 52 -30.26 54.01 -19.88
CA PRO A 52 -30.80 52.78 -19.26
C PRO A 52 -32.33 52.78 -18.97
N HIS A 53 -32.91 51.63 -18.56
CA HIS A 53 -34.18 51.53 -17.81
C HIS A 53 -34.30 50.16 -17.11
N LYS A 54 -34.41 50.06 -15.77
CA LYS A 54 -35.55 50.22 -14.81
C LYS A 54 -36.15 48.88 -14.32
N LYS A 55 -36.09 48.72 -12.99
CA LYS A 55 -36.86 47.88 -12.04
C LYS A 55 -38.22 47.35 -12.51
N PHE A 56 -38.63 46.17 -12.02
CA PHE A 56 -39.89 46.00 -11.25
C PHE A 56 -39.90 44.74 -10.37
N LEU A 57 -40.34 44.92 -9.12
CA LEU A 57 -40.78 43.92 -8.13
C LEU A 57 -42.25 43.56 -8.41
N SER A 58 -42.68 42.34 -8.04
CA SER A 58 -43.99 42.15 -7.39
C SER A 58 -44.11 40.77 -6.73
N HIS A 59 -44.34 40.81 -5.41
CA HIS A 59 -45.03 39.78 -4.63
C HIS A 59 -46.53 39.75 -4.97
N SER A 60 -47.17 38.58 -4.87
CA SER A 60 -48.51 38.46 -4.29
C SER A 60 -48.81 37.03 -3.84
N SER A 61 -49.19 36.92 -2.58
CA SER A 61 -49.86 35.80 -1.90
C SER A 61 -51.31 35.62 -2.37
N VAL A 62 -51.91 34.46 -2.06
CA VAL A 62 -53.31 34.24 -1.57
C VAL A 62 -53.62 32.72 -1.54
N THR A 63 -54.03 32.22 -0.37
CA THR A 63 -54.72 30.93 -0.07
C THR A 63 -56.25 31.20 0.07
N PRO A 64 -57.17 30.30 0.51
CA PRO A 64 -57.35 28.83 0.51
C PRO A 64 -58.80 28.38 0.10
N ARG A 65 -59.11 27.06 0.08
CA ARG A 65 -60.40 26.37 0.45
C ARG A 65 -60.34 24.88 0.01
N ILE A 66 -60.42 23.86 0.87
CA ILE A 66 -61.48 23.30 1.75
C ILE A 66 -62.54 22.43 1.00
N SER A 67 -62.66 21.20 1.54
CA SER A 67 -63.81 20.26 1.70
C SER A 67 -64.21 19.23 0.62
N ASN A 68 -64.04 17.97 1.06
CA ASN A 68 -65.07 16.91 1.26
C ASN A 68 -65.42 15.88 0.15
N GLU A 69 -64.93 14.65 0.37
CA GLU A 69 -65.67 13.49 0.93
C GLU A 69 -66.74 12.71 0.10
N TYR A 70 -66.64 11.37 0.24
CA TYR A 70 -67.62 10.26 0.13
C TYR A 70 -67.70 9.34 -1.12
N GLU A 71 -67.20 8.09 -0.91
CA GLU A 71 -67.79 6.73 -1.13
C GLU A 71 -68.29 6.29 -2.52
N SER A 72 -68.22 5.02 -2.97
CA SER A 72 -67.89 3.69 -2.40
C SER A 72 -67.75 2.65 -3.55
N LYS A 73 -66.97 1.56 -3.33
CA LYS A 73 -67.38 0.12 -3.45
C LYS A 73 -66.18 -0.83 -3.63
N ASP A 74 -65.87 -1.53 -2.53
CA ASP A 74 -65.17 -2.83 -2.44
C ASP A 74 -66.14 -4.00 -2.81
N PRO A 75 -65.74 -5.29 -3.00
CA PRO A 75 -64.75 -6.02 -2.18
C PRO A 75 -63.89 -7.13 -2.86
N PHE A 76 -62.73 -7.47 -2.27
CA PHE A 76 -62.47 -8.78 -1.62
C PHE A 76 -61.08 -8.83 -0.98
N GLU A 77 -61.07 -9.22 0.30
CA GLU A 77 -59.94 -9.33 1.22
C GLU A 77 -59.06 -10.57 0.97
N THR A 78 -57.80 -10.51 1.39
CA THR A 78 -57.31 -11.38 2.48
C THR A 78 -56.00 -10.86 3.07
N GLN A 79 -56.07 -10.37 4.31
CA GLN A 79 -54.93 -10.23 5.22
C GLN A 79 -54.57 -11.60 5.80
N ILE A 80 -53.28 -11.83 6.12
CA ILE A 80 -52.83 -12.46 7.37
C ILE A 80 -51.37 -12.01 7.66
N LYS A 81 -51.14 -11.85 8.96
CA LYS A 81 -50.04 -11.26 9.75
C LYS A 81 -48.73 -12.10 9.81
N PRO A 82 -47.66 -11.60 10.48
CA PRO A 82 -46.28 -12.01 10.27
C PRO A 82 -45.88 -13.25 11.06
N THR A 83 -45.04 -14.12 10.47
CA THR A 83 -44.48 -15.29 11.14
C THR A 83 -43.02 -15.05 11.55
N LYS A 84 -42.80 -15.14 12.88
CA LYS A 84 -41.52 -15.53 13.47
C LYS A 84 -41.12 -16.89 12.89
N SER A 85 -39.89 -17.05 12.44
CA SER A 85 -39.28 -18.38 12.24
C SER A 85 -38.10 -18.56 13.19
N THR A 86 -38.38 -19.40 14.17
CA THR A 86 -37.54 -19.96 15.22
C THR A 86 -36.36 -20.74 14.64
N ILE A 87 -35.19 -20.60 15.28
CA ILE A 87 -34.03 -21.49 15.14
C ILE A 87 -34.45 -22.90 15.57
N SER A 88 -34.41 -23.88 14.67
CA SER A 88 -34.48 -25.29 15.02
C SER A 88 -33.09 -25.91 14.96
N LEU A 89 -32.54 -26.22 16.14
CA LEU A 89 -31.46 -27.18 16.33
C LEU A 89 -31.92 -28.54 15.75
N VAL A 90 -31.24 -29.02 14.72
CA VAL A 90 -31.39 -30.41 14.26
C VAL A 90 -30.46 -31.28 15.08
N HIS A 91 -31.07 -32.13 15.91
CA HIS A 91 -30.41 -33.20 16.66
C HIS A 91 -29.81 -34.25 15.71
N ASN A 92 -28.68 -34.82 16.13
CA ASN A 92 -28.04 -36.02 15.59
C ASN A 92 -29.07 -37.10 15.20
N LEU A 93 -28.97 -37.57 13.96
CA LEU A 93 -29.49 -38.87 13.56
C LEU A 93 -28.30 -39.73 13.13
N ASP A 94 -28.04 -40.78 13.90
CA ASP A 94 -27.13 -41.87 13.55
C ASP A 94 -27.66 -42.54 12.27
N MET A 95 -26.91 -42.46 11.18
CA MET A 95 -27.19 -43.23 9.96
C MET A 95 -26.35 -44.51 9.97
N SER A 96 -26.95 -45.63 9.57
CA SER A 96 -26.30 -46.94 9.52
C SER A 96 -25.41 -47.09 8.27
N ASP A 97 -24.37 -47.93 8.38
CA ASP A 97 -23.38 -48.17 7.31
C ASP A 97 -24.00 -48.67 5.99
N GLU A 98 -25.20 -49.26 6.02
CA GLU A 98 -25.93 -49.71 4.83
C GLU A 98 -26.48 -48.55 3.97
N GLU A 99 -26.81 -47.41 4.58
CA GLU A 99 -27.26 -46.21 3.84
C GLU A 99 -26.09 -45.49 3.17
N ILE A 100 -24.90 -45.56 3.77
CA ILE A 100 -23.65 -45.03 3.19
C ILE A 100 -23.23 -45.84 1.95
N GLU A 101 -23.44 -47.15 1.95
CA GLU A 101 -23.10 -48.02 0.81
C GLU A 101 -24.06 -47.83 -0.38
N LYS A 102 -25.34 -47.57 -0.11
CA LYS A 102 -26.32 -47.21 -1.17
C LYS A 102 -25.98 -45.88 -1.85
N ILE A 103 -25.47 -44.89 -1.12
CA ILE A 103 -25.04 -43.61 -1.69
C ILE A 103 -23.75 -43.78 -2.52
N ARG A 104 -22.80 -44.63 -2.08
CA ARG A 104 -21.55 -44.89 -2.83
C ARG A 104 -21.76 -45.60 -4.17
N SER A 105 -22.80 -46.42 -4.30
CA SER A 105 -23.10 -47.16 -5.54
C SER A 105 -23.71 -46.32 -6.68
N HIS A 106 -24.11 -45.07 -6.41
CA HIS A 106 -24.73 -44.17 -7.40
C HIS A 106 -23.90 -42.91 -7.70
N THR A 107 -22.62 -42.88 -7.32
CA THR A 107 -21.70 -41.84 -7.77
C THR A 107 -21.32 -42.11 -9.24
N PRO A 108 -21.72 -41.29 -10.23
CA PRO A 108 -21.22 -41.45 -11.58
C PRO A 108 -19.71 -41.21 -11.55
N ARG A 109 -18.93 -42.17 -12.05
CA ARG A 109 -17.53 -41.94 -12.42
C ARG A 109 -17.53 -40.73 -13.36
N MET A 110 -17.05 -39.57 -12.88
CA MET A 110 -16.66 -38.47 -13.75
C MET A 110 -15.48 -38.96 -14.59
N VAL A 111 -15.81 -39.58 -15.72
CA VAL A 111 -14.95 -39.54 -16.90
C VAL A 111 -14.76 -38.06 -17.17
N LEU A 112 -13.51 -37.59 -17.12
CA LEU A 112 -13.13 -36.28 -17.63
C LEU A 112 -13.72 -36.14 -19.03
N ALA A 113 -14.82 -35.40 -19.14
CA ALA A 113 -15.25 -34.89 -20.42
C ALA A 113 -14.07 -34.03 -20.94
N PRO A 114 -13.71 -34.14 -22.22
CA PRO A 114 -12.75 -33.21 -22.79
C PRO A 114 -13.31 -31.81 -22.51
N THR A 115 -12.52 -30.98 -21.83
CA THR A 115 -12.78 -29.56 -21.67
C THR A 115 -13.11 -29.02 -23.05
N ASP A 116 -14.37 -28.64 -23.26
CA ASP A 116 -14.74 -27.81 -24.39
C ASP A 116 -13.86 -26.58 -24.30
N THR A 117 -12.86 -26.53 -25.19
CA THR A 117 -12.02 -25.37 -25.42
C THR A 117 -12.95 -24.17 -25.54
N VAL A 118 -12.77 -23.18 -24.68
CA VAL A 118 -13.36 -21.85 -24.87
C VAL A 118 -13.04 -21.45 -26.30
N LYS A 119 -14.06 -21.41 -27.16
CA LYS A 119 -13.91 -20.94 -28.54
C LYS A 119 -13.65 -19.45 -28.46
N LEU A 120 -12.38 -19.06 -28.51
CA LEU A 120 -11.96 -17.73 -28.90
C LEU A 120 -12.54 -17.43 -30.29
N ASP A 121 -12.89 -16.18 -30.55
CA ASP A 121 -13.45 -15.67 -31.81
C ASP A 121 -12.87 -16.38 -33.03
N ASP A 122 -13.73 -16.78 -33.99
CA ASP A 122 -13.31 -17.53 -35.18
C ASP A 122 -12.14 -16.80 -35.89
N VAL A 123 -11.06 -17.54 -36.17
CA VAL A 123 -9.83 -17.00 -36.80
C VAL A 123 -10.06 -16.85 -38.31
N ILE A 124 -9.83 -15.66 -38.85
CA ILE A 124 -10.00 -15.33 -40.28
C ILE A 124 -8.81 -15.81 -41.11
N SER A 125 -7.59 -15.66 -40.59
CA SER A 125 -6.34 -16.01 -41.29
C SER A 125 -5.26 -16.35 -40.28
N ASP A 126 -4.40 -17.31 -40.61
CA ASP A 126 -3.27 -17.74 -39.77
C ASP A 126 -1.98 -17.73 -40.60
N GLU A 127 -0.96 -17.00 -40.16
CA GLU A 127 0.33 -16.86 -40.83
C GLU A 127 1.46 -17.22 -39.87
N LYS A 128 2.28 -18.21 -40.24
CA LYS A 128 3.46 -18.55 -39.46
C LYS A 128 4.56 -17.51 -39.68
N LEU A 129 4.98 -16.84 -38.62
CA LEU A 129 6.05 -15.84 -38.68
C LEU A 129 7.39 -16.51 -38.99
N LEU A 130 8.14 -15.90 -39.91
CA LEU A 130 9.50 -16.32 -40.20
C LEU A 130 10.43 -15.99 -39.02
N PRO A 131 11.36 -16.90 -38.67
CA PRO A 131 12.42 -16.61 -37.71
C PRO A 131 13.20 -15.35 -38.11
N ASP A 132 13.74 -14.63 -37.12
CA ASP A 132 14.58 -13.43 -37.29
C ASP A 132 13.92 -12.17 -37.88
N THR A 133 12.62 -12.17 -38.09
CA THR A 133 11.87 -10.93 -38.39
C THR A 133 11.77 -10.03 -37.15
N GLU A 134 11.73 -8.70 -37.35
CA GLU A 134 11.61 -7.73 -36.24
C GLU A 134 10.35 -8.00 -35.39
N GLU A 135 9.23 -8.32 -36.05
CA GLU A 135 7.98 -8.69 -35.41
C GLU A 135 8.12 -9.96 -34.55
N CYS A 136 8.73 -11.02 -35.09
CA CYS A 136 9.00 -12.27 -34.36
C CYS A 136 9.90 -12.02 -33.14
N ASN A 137 10.94 -11.18 -33.28
CA ASN A 137 11.82 -10.80 -32.19
C ASN A 137 11.08 -10.03 -31.09
N ASN A 138 10.20 -9.09 -31.46
CA ASN A 138 9.39 -8.31 -30.51
C ASN A 138 8.40 -9.19 -29.72
N VAL A 139 7.76 -10.16 -30.38
CA VAL A 139 6.90 -11.15 -29.71
C VAL A 139 7.72 -12.06 -28.80
N SER A 140 8.91 -12.46 -29.23
CA SER A 140 9.86 -13.26 -28.43
C SER A 140 10.37 -12.53 -27.18
N LEU A 141 10.56 -11.20 -27.24
CA LEU A 141 10.84 -10.37 -26.06
C LEU A 141 9.68 -10.38 -25.06
N THR A 142 8.44 -10.28 -25.54
CA THR A 142 7.23 -10.38 -24.72
C THR A 142 7.14 -11.74 -24.03
N TYR A 143 7.36 -12.83 -24.77
CA TYR A 143 7.44 -14.19 -24.24
C TYR A 143 8.51 -14.31 -23.13
N THR A 144 9.71 -13.80 -23.39
CA THR A 144 10.82 -13.84 -22.43
C THR A 144 10.48 -13.07 -21.16
N SER A 145 9.84 -11.91 -21.29
CA SER A 145 9.35 -11.12 -20.15
C SER A 145 8.36 -11.92 -19.30
N MET A 146 7.39 -12.58 -19.93
CA MET A 146 6.40 -13.41 -19.23
C MET A 146 7.00 -14.65 -18.57
N LYS A 147 7.94 -15.36 -19.22
CA LYS A 147 8.64 -16.50 -18.60
C LYS A 147 9.51 -16.08 -17.42
N ASN A 148 10.16 -14.91 -17.48
CA ASN A 148 10.92 -14.37 -16.34
C ASN A 148 10.04 -14.18 -15.11
N ARG A 149 8.77 -13.77 -15.26
CA ARG A 149 7.82 -13.64 -14.15
C ARG A 149 7.55 -14.99 -13.46
N ILE A 150 7.39 -16.07 -14.23
CA ILE A 150 7.23 -17.44 -13.69
C ILE A 150 8.46 -17.83 -12.88
N VAL A 151 9.65 -17.59 -13.42
CA VAL A 151 10.93 -17.91 -12.77
C VAL A 151 11.10 -17.13 -11.46
N GLU A 152 10.73 -15.85 -11.45
CA GLU A 152 10.78 -15.03 -10.23
C GLU A 152 9.84 -15.57 -9.14
N ARG A 153 8.64 -16.05 -9.49
CA ARG A 153 7.70 -16.68 -8.55
C ARG A 153 8.24 -17.97 -7.96
N ARG A 154 8.79 -18.87 -8.80
CA ARG A 154 9.51 -20.09 -8.33
C ARG A 154 10.69 -19.74 -7.41
N MET A 155 11.34 -18.63 -7.73
CA MET A 155 12.36 -17.94 -6.95
C MET A 155 11.98 -17.62 -5.51
N GLY A 156 10.71 -17.23 -5.34
CA GLY A 156 10.16 -16.78 -4.09
C GLY A 156 10.00 -17.93 -3.11
N ILE A 157 10.37 -17.68 -1.86
CA ILE A 157 9.97 -18.56 -0.78
C ILE A 157 8.48 -18.31 -0.56
N VAL A 158 7.67 -19.36 -0.58
CA VAL A 158 6.27 -19.28 -0.16
C VAL A 158 6.28 -19.16 1.36
N PHE A 159 5.79 -18.04 1.89
CA PHE A 159 5.67 -17.89 3.33
C PHE A 159 4.49 -18.72 3.83
N SER A 160 4.77 -19.72 4.68
CA SER A 160 3.77 -20.22 5.63
C SER A 160 3.90 -19.40 6.91
N ASN A 161 2.78 -19.03 7.53
CA ASN A 161 2.68 -18.18 8.74
C ASN A 161 3.39 -18.72 10.00
N THR A 162 4.15 -19.80 9.90
CA THR A 162 4.65 -20.60 11.02
C THR A 162 6.13 -20.38 11.38
N SER A 163 6.94 -19.67 10.58
CA SER A 163 8.40 -19.85 10.72
C SER A 163 9.20 -18.77 11.47
N ARG A 164 8.61 -17.66 11.93
CA ARG A 164 9.40 -16.65 12.67
C ARG A 164 9.71 -17.05 14.13
N GLY A 165 8.84 -17.84 14.75
CA GLY A 165 9.05 -18.33 16.12
C GLY A 165 10.21 -19.32 16.25
N PHE A 166 10.50 -20.06 15.17
CA PHE A 166 11.55 -21.08 15.16
C PHE A 166 12.93 -20.47 15.47
N SER A 167 13.22 -19.30 14.89
CA SER A 167 14.49 -18.57 15.03
C SER A 167 14.84 -18.17 16.47
N TYR A 168 13.88 -17.61 17.22
CA TYR A 168 14.10 -17.17 18.61
C TYR A 168 14.15 -18.33 19.60
N ILE A 169 13.33 -19.37 19.37
CA ILE A 169 13.32 -20.56 20.22
C ILE A 169 14.63 -21.33 20.04
N THR A 170 15.11 -21.49 18.81
CA THR A 170 16.43 -22.08 18.52
C THR A 170 17.56 -21.25 19.14
N PHE A 171 17.47 -19.92 19.11
CA PHE A 171 18.44 -19.05 19.77
C PHE A 171 18.47 -19.26 21.30
N ILE A 172 17.32 -19.26 21.95
CA ILE A 172 17.22 -19.50 23.40
C ILE A 172 17.74 -20.90 23.75
N PHE A 173 17.39 -21.91 22.95
CA PHE A 173 17.86 -23.28 23.15
C PHE A 173 19.38 -23.39 23.05
N LEU A 174 20.00 -22.84 22.00
CA LEU A 174 21.46 -22.84 21.84
C LEU A 174 22.16 -22.05 22.95
N PHE A 175 21.57 -20.94 23.41
CA PHE A 175 22.09 -20.17 24.52
C PHE A 175 22.06 -20.96 25.84
N LEU A 176 20.98 -21.70 26.10
CA LEU A 176 20.88 -22.60 27.25
C LEU A 176 21.88 -23.77 27.16
N CYS A 177 22.08 -24.35 25.98
CA CYS A 177 23.12 -25.36 25.74
C CYS A 177 24.53 -24.81 26.02
N PHE A 178 24.81 -23.57 25.61
CA PHE A 178 26.08 -22.90 25.90
C PHE A 178 26.29 -22.68 27.40
N ILE A 179 25.27 -22.19 28.11
CA ILE A 179 25.32 -22.04 29.58
C ILE A 179 25.57 -23.41 30.24
N ALA A 180 24.82 -24.44 29.85
CA ALA A 180 25.00 -25.78 30.40
C ALA A 180 26.42 -26.32 30.16
N TYR A 181 26.97 -26.12 28.96
CA TYR A 181 28.35 -26.47 28.64
C TYR A 181 29.35 -25.73 29.54
N THR A 182 29.23 -24.40 29.68
CA THR A 182 30.12 -23.60 30.54
C THR A 182 30.08 -24.05 32.00
N LEU A 183 28.90 -24.40 32.51
CA LEU A 183 28.72 -24.90 33.86
C LEU A 183 29.33 -26.30 34.05
N ILE A 184 29.15 -27.22 33.10
CA ILE A 184 29.76 -28.56 33.15
C ILE A 184 31.29 -28.45 33.08
N ALA A 185 31.82 -27.67 32.15
CA ALA A 185 33.25 -27.48 31.97
C ALA A 185 33.92 -26.87 33.23
N THR A 186 33.26 -25.90 33.85
CA THR A 186 33.81 -25.19 35.02
C THR A 186 33.61 -25.95 36.33
N LEU A 187 32.42 -26.53 36.56
CA LEU A 187 32.05 -27.11 37.86
C LEU A 187 32.25 -28.62 37.97
N VAL A 188 32.23 -29.35 36.85
CA VAL A 188 32.36 -30.82 36.85
C VAL A 188 33.75 -31.25 36.39
N LEU A 189 34.34 -30.51 35.44
CA LEU A 189 35.63 -30.85 34.84
C LEU A 189 36.78 -29.97 35.38
N ASP A 190 36.51 -29.03 36.29
CA ASP A 190 37.49 -28.09 36.89
C ASP A 190 38.40 -27.36 35.87
N ARG A 191 37.94 -27.19 34.62
CA ARG A 191 38.70 -26.51 33.56
C ARG A 191 38.61 -25.00 33.75
N THR A 192 39.57 -24.45 34.49
CA THR A 192 39.64 -23.01 34.81
C THR A 192 40.82 -22.30 34.12
N GLU A 193 41.86 -23.04 33.76
CA GLU A 193 43.03 -22.51 33.05
C GLU A 193 42.85 -22.67 31.53
N ASN A 194 43.16 -21.62 30.76
CA ASN A 194 43.16 -21.57 29.28
C ASN A 194 41.81 -21.60 28.52
N CYS A 195 40.65 -21.67 29.20
CA CYS A 195 39.34 -21.75 28.53
C CYS A 195 38.82 -20.41 27.96
N ALA A 196 39.49 -19.29 28.24
CA ALA A 196 39.04 -17.95 27.82
C ALA A 196 38.95 -17.81 26.29
N LEU A 197 39.88 -18.44 25.54
CA LEU A 197 39.88 -18.40 24.08
C LEU A 197 38.70 -19.18 23.50
N GLU A 198 38.36 -20.33 24.09
CA GLU A 198 37.19 -21.13 23.69
C GLU A 198 35.89 -20.33 23.88
N TYR A 199 35.72 -19.69 25.04
CA TYR A 199 34.54 -18.87 25.31
C TYR A 199 34.41 -17.68 24.36
N ILE A 200 35.53 -17.05 23.98
CA ILE A 200 35.54 -15.97 22.99
C ILE A 200 35.13 -16.49 21.60
N VAL A 201 35.68 -17.64 21.16
CA VAL A 201 35.33 -18.25 19.87
C VAL A 201 33.85 -18.64 19.84
N PHE A 202 33.32 -19.24 20.91
CA PHE A 202 31.89 -19.55 21.02
C PHE A 202 31.02 -18.31 20.97
N PHE A 203 31.41 -17.24 21.68
CA PHE A 203 30.69 -15.97 21.62
C PHE A 203 30.67 -15.41 20.20
N PHE A 204 31.79 -15.45 19.46
CA PHE A 204 31.82 -15.00 18.06
C PHE A 204 30.97 -15.88 17.13
N ILE A 205 31.05 -17.21 17.24
CA ILE A 205 30.21 -18.13 16.45
C ILE A 205 28.73 -17.87 16.76
N PHE A 206 28.38 -17.70 18.03
CA PHE A 206 27.02 -17.38 18.49
C PHE A 206 26.52 -16.04 17.96
N VAL A 207 27.34 -14.98 18.03
CA VAL A 207 27.04 -13.66 17.46
C VAL A 207 26.83 -13.77 15.95
N ILE A 208 27.70 -14.49 15.22
CA ILE A 208 27.55 -14.71 13.78
C ILE A 208 26.25 -15.45 13.47
N CYS A 209 25.88 -16.48 14.23
CA CYS A 209 24.61 -17.20 14.09
C CYS A 209 23.39 -16.30 14.37
N ALA A 210 23.44 -15.47 15.42
CA ALA A 210 22.37 -14.56 15.79
C ALA A 210 22.15 -13.45 14.76
N PHE A 211 23.22 -12.91 14.17
CA PHE A 211 23.14 -11.85 13.15
C PHE A 211 22.84 -12.40 11.74
N SER A 212 23.24 -13.63 11.41
CA SER A 212 22.86 -14.29 10.15
C SER A 212 21.37 -14.71 10.12
N ASN A 213 20.73 -14.79 11.29
CA ASN A 213 19.33 -15.15 11.50
C ASN A 213 18.28 -14.29 10.79
N GLN A 214 18.62 -13.04 10.47
CA GLN A 214 17.69 -12.14 9.79
C GLN A 214 17.78 -12.17 8.25
N TYR A 215 18.81 -12.80 7.68
CA TYR A 215 19.15 -12.59 6.26
C TYR A 215 19.41 -13.85 5.45
N VAL A 216 19.42 -15.05 6.06
CA VAL A 216 19.81 -16.28 5.36
C VAL A 216 18.71 -17.35 5.36
N SER A 217 18.62 -18.07 4.24
CA SER A 217 17.69 -19.18 3.99
C SER A 217 17.61 -20.19 5.17
N PRO A 218 16.41 -20.74 5.47
CA PRO A 218 16.22 -21.77 6.50
C PRO A 218 17.16 -22.99 6.38
N LEU A 219 17.54 -23.36 5.15
CA LEU A 219 18.48 -24.46 4.88
C LEU A 219 19.87 -24.17 5.45
N PHE A 220 20.32 -22.92 5.32
CA PHE A 220 21.63 -22.50 5.82
C PHE A 220 21.64 -22.43 7.36
N HIS A 221 20.51 -22.07 7.94
CA HIS A 221 20.30 -22.15 9.39
C HIS A 221 20.39 -23.58 9.91
N ALA A 222 19.73 -24.54 9.26
CA ALA A 222 19.81 -25.94 9.64
C ALA A 222 21.27 -26.45 9.61
N LEU A 223 22.01 -26.12 8.54
CA LEU A 223 23.42 -26.51 8.41
C LEU A 223 24.32 -25.89 9.49
N ILE A 224 24.10 -24.61 9.84
CA ILE A 224 24.84 -23.95 10.93
C ILE A 224 24.50 -24.58 12.28
N VAL A 225 23.23 -24.87 12.55
CA VAL A 225 22.81 -25.49 13.82
C VAL A 225 23.35 -26.91 13.95
N GLU A 226 23.26 -27.71 12.89
CA GLU A 226 23.85 -29.06 12.85
C GLU A 226 25.37 -29.02 13.05
N PHE A 227 26.06 -28.08 12.41
CA PHE A 227 27.50 -27.89 12.61
C PHE A 227 27.84 -27.53 14.06
N ASN A 228 27.11 -26.58 14.67
CA ASN A 228 27.32 -26.21 16.07
C ASN A 228 27.11 -27.42 17.00
N LEU A 229 26.02 -28.18 16.81
CA LEU A 229 25.73 -29.40 17.57
C LEU A 229 26.82 -30.46 17.43
N VAL A 230 27.37 -30.63 16.23
CA VAL A 230 28.48 -31.55 15.97
C VAL A 230 29.79 -31.06 16.59
N CYS A 231 30.01 -29.75 16.72
CA CYS A 231 31.21 -29.20 17.36
C CYS A 231 31.23 -29.35 18.88
N TYR A 232 30.09 -29.28 19.58
CA TYR A 232 30.04 -29.34 21.06
C TYR A 232 30.76 -30.55 21.69
N PRO A 233 30.62 -31.79 21.18
CA PRO A 233 31.33 -32.96 21.73
C PRO A 233 32.86 -32.91 21.57
N PHE A 234 33.39 -32.22 20.56
CA PHE A 234 34.85 -32.20 20.29
C PHE A 234 35.62 -31.33 21.29
N PHE A 235 34.96 -30.38 21.96
CA PHE A 235 35.56 -29.55 23.01
C PHE A 235 35.54 -30.22 24.41
N LEU A 236 34.99 -31.43 24.52
CA LEU A 236 35.11 -32.27 25.72
C LEU A 236 36.39 -33.14 25.69
N ILE A 237 37.18 -33.08 24.61
CA ILE A 237 38.42 -33.84 24.42
C ILE A 237 39.61 -33.02 24.97
N PRO A 238 40.57 -33.64 25.71
CA PRO A 238 41.62 -32.94 26.45
C PRO A 238 42.62 -32.13 25.61
N ASP A 239 43.26 -31.16 26.28
CA ASP A 239 44.13 -30.09 25.76
C ASP A 239 45.44 -30.57 25.12
N GLU A 240 45.37 -30.99 23.85
CA GLU A 240 46.56 -30.91 22.99
C GLU A 240 46.46 -29.72 22.04
N VAL A 241 47.44 -28.81 22.14
CA VAL A 241 47.54 -27.51 21.44
C VAL A 241 47.34 -27.61 19.92
N HIS A 242 47.59 -28.79 19.34
CA HIS A 242 47.47 -29.05 17.91
C HIS A 242 46.03 -28.99 17.38
N TRP A 243 45.02 -29.27 18.21
CA TRP A 243 43.63 -29.31 17.77
C TRP A 243 43.03 -27.91 17.53
N TYR A 244 43.41 -26.90 18.32
CA TYR A 244 42.96 -25.52 18.15
C TYR A 244 43.28 -24.92 16.77
N SER A 245 44.46 -25.26 16.23
CA SER A 245 44.86 -24.80 14.89
C SER A 245 43.97 -25.40 13.80
N ILE A 246 43.61 -26.68 13.93
CA ILE A 246 42.71 -27.38 13.01
C ILE A 246 41.30 -26.79 13.10
N TYR A 247 40.83 -26.45 14.31
CA TYR A 247 39.52 -25.85 14.53
C TYR A 247 39.41 -24.44 13.94
N ILE A 248 40.39 -23.57 14.19
CA ILE A 248 40.42 -22.22 13.63
C ILE A 248 40.52 -22.29 12.10
N CYS A 249 41.33 -23.19 11.55
CA CYS A 249 41.43 -23.38 10.10
C CYS A 249 40.12 -23.91 9.50
N SER A 250 39.43 -24.83 10.16
CA SER A 250 38.15 -25.37 9.69
C SER A 250 37.03 -24.32 9.73
N ALA A 251 36.96 -23.54 10.82
CA ALA A 251 36.02 -22.44 10.95
C ALA A 251 36.28 -21.32 9.91
N LEU A 252 37.55 -20.96 9.68
CA LEU A 252 37.94 -20.00 8.64
C LEU A 252 37.64 -20.52 7.23
N CYS A 253 37.90 -21.81 6.96
CA CYS A 253 37.59 -22.43 5.67
C CYS A 253 36.08 -22.44 5.41
N LEU A 254 35.27 -22.76 6.41
CA LEU A 254 33.80 -22.71 6.32
C LEU A 254 33.26 -21.28 6.18
N PHE A 255 33.86 -20.31 6.87
CA PHE A 255 33.53 -18.89 6.71
C PHE A 255 33.85 -18.42 5.28
N LEU A 256 35.03 -18.76 4.75
CA LEU A 256 35.41 -18.44 3.38
C LEU A 256 34.51 -19.14 2.35
N LEU A 257 34.17 -20.41 2.58
CA LEU A 257 33.21 -21.13 1.74
C LEU A 257 31.83 -20.46 1.76
N THR A 258 31.37 -20.02 2.93
CA THR A 258 30.12 -19.28 3.10
C THR A 258 30.15 -17.95 2.33
N VAL A 259 31.23 -17.19 2.46
CA VAL A 259 31.42 -15.92 1.73
C VAL A 259 31.48 -16.17 0.22
N LEU A 260 32.16 -17.23 -0.23
CA LEU A 260 32.23 -17.61 -1.65
C LEU A 260 30.87 -18.07 -2.19
N VAL A 261 30.11 -18.86 -1.45
CA VAL A 261 28.73 -19.26 -1.80
C VAL A 261 27.83 -18.03 -1.85
N PHE A 262 27.95 -17.09 -0.91
CA PHE A 262 27.18 -15.85 -0.91
C PHE A 262 27.55 -14.92 -2.07
N ALA A 263 28.85 -14.77 -2.35
CA ALA A 263 29.36 -13.98 -3.48
C ALA A 263 28.97 -14.60 -4.83
N SER A 264 28.92 -15.94 -4.91
CA SER A 264 28.52 -16.67 -6.11
C SER A 264 27.02 -16.92 -6.21
N TYR A 265 26.24 -16.73 -5.15
CA TYR A 265 24.79 -16.99 -5.11
C TYR A 265 24.05 -16.30 -6.25
N LYS A 266 24.33 -15.02 -6.52
CA LYS A 266 23.71 -14.30 -7.65
C LYS A 266 24.08 -14.91 -9.01
N ARG A 267 25.30 -15.43 -9.16
CA ARG A 267 25.76 -16.07 -10.41
C ARG A 267 25.16 -17.48 -10.56
N VAL A 268 25.19 -18.29 -9.51
CA VAL A 268 24.56 -19.63 -9.47
C VAL A 268 23.06 -19.52 -9.70
N LYS A 269 22.39 -18.56 -9.04
CA LYS A 269 20.98 -18.22 -9.28
C LYS A 269 20.73 -17.88 -10.75
N ARG A 270 21.59 -17.07 -11.38
CA ARG A 270 21.47 -16.72 -12.81
C ARG A 270 21.69 -17.92 -13.74
N ILE A 271 22.52 -18.89 -13.36
CA ILE A 271 22.78 -20.10 -14.13
C ILE A 271 21.61 -21.09 -14.00
N ILE A 272 21.13 -21.33 -12.78
CA ILE A 272 19.99 -22.22 -12.49
C ILE A 272 18.71 -21.68 -13.15
N THR A 273 18.48 -20.36 -13.11
CA THR A 273 17.33 -19.74 -13.78
C THR A 273 17.37 -19.88 -15.30
N ARG A 274 18.56 -19.84 -15.92
CA ARG A 274 18.74 -20.14 -17.35
C ARG A 274 18.50 -21.62 -17.66
N LEU A 275 18.92 -22.53 -16.78
CA LEU A 275 18.73 -23.97 -16.94
C LEU A 275 17.29 -24.44 -16.71
N LEU A 276 16.51 -23.75 -15.86
CA LEU A 276 15.15 -24.15 -15.45
C LEU A 276 14.01 -23.49 -16.25
N GLY A 277 14.31 -22.53 -17.14
CA GLY A 277 13.31 -21.56 -17.59
C GLY A 277 13.11 -21.39 -19.10
N PHE A 278 13.96 -21.96 -19.96
CA PHE A 278 13.84 -21.75 -21.41
C PHE A 278 13.84 -23.08 -22.15
N ARG A 279 12.65 -23.45 -22.62
CA ARG A 279 12.51 -24.32 -23.78
C ARG A 279 12.46 -23.43 -25.02
N GLU A 280 13.03 -23.91 -26.13
CA GLU A 280 13.06 -23.15 -27.38
C GLU A 280 11.65 -23.00 -27.94
N ILE A 281 11.32 -21.78 -28.39
CA ILE A 281 10.06 -21.49 -29.08
C ILE A 281 10.02 -22.35 -30.35
N SER A 282 9.03 -23.22 -30.45
CA SER A 282 8.87 -24.13 -31.59
C SER A 282 8.25 -23.45 -32.80
N SER A 283 7.35 -22.49 -32.58
CA SER A 283 6.78 -21.64 -33.62
C SER A 283 6.04 -20.45 -33.03
N ILE A 284 5.96 -19.36 -33.81
CA ILE A 284 5.07 -18.24 -33.57
C ILE A 284 4.17 -18.11 -34.80
N SER A 285 2.86 -18.09 -34.59
CA SER A 285 1.88 -17.79 -35.62
C SER A 285 1.10 -16.53 -35.28
N ARG A 286 0.68 -15.81 -36.32
CA ARG A 286 -0.10 -14.58 -36.27
C ARG A 286 -1.47 -14.87 -36.85
N SER A 287 -2.49 -14.71 -36.04
CA SER A 287 -3.89 -14.83 -36.42
C SER A 287 -4.61 -13.47 -36.38
N LEU A 288 -5.64 -13.34 -37.22
CA LEU A 288 -6.59 -12.22 -37.14
C LEU A 288 -7.95 -12.76 -36.69
N THR A 289 -8.52 -12.21 -35.62
CA THR A 289 -9.83 -12.63 -35.09
C THR A 289 -10.97 -12.05 -35.92
N CYS A 290 -12.18 -12.63 -35.80
CA CYS A 290 -13.41 -12.06 -36.37
C CYS A 290 -13.67 -10.61 -35.95
N SER A 291 -13.19 -10.22 -34.77
CA SER A 291 -13.25 -8.85 -34.24
C SER A 291 -12.18 -7.91 -34.81
N GLY A 292 -11.36 -8.38 -35.77
CA GLY A 292 -10.28 -7.62 -36.40
C GLY A 292 -9.07 -7.40 -35.50
N GLN A 293 -9.00 -8.08 -34.35
CA GLN A 293 -7.88 -7.99 -33.42
C GLN A 293 -6.76 -8.93 -33.87
N VAL A 294 -5.52 -8.48 -33.73
CA VAL A 294 -4.35 -9.32 -33.98
C VAL A 294 -4.16 -10.23 -32.78
N GLN A 295 -3.78 -11.48 -33.04
CA GLN A 295 -3.46 -12.47 -32.03
C GLN A 295 -2.16 -13.16 -32.43
N TYR A 296 -1.26 -13.36 -31.47
CA TYR A 296 -0.08 -14.18 -31.65
C TYR A 296 -0.23 -15.45 -30.84
N VAL A 297 0.01 -16.59 -31.47
CA VAL A 297 0.04 -17.89 -30.83
C VAL A 297 1.48 -18.39 -30.84
N ILE A 298 2.04 -18.59 -29.65
CA ILE A 298 3.41 -19.02 -29.43
C ILE A 298 3.35 -20.46 -28.91
N GLN A 299 4.08 -21.36 -29.57
CA GLN A 299 4.15 -22.76 -29.17
C GLN A 299 5.49 -23.05 -28.47
N ASP A 300 5.44 -23.48 -27.22
CA ASP A 300 6.58 -23.91 -26.40
C ASP A 300 6.41 -25.37 -25.98
N GLY A 301 6.91 -26.29 -26.81
CA GLY A 301 6.72 -27.73 -26.62
C GLY A 301 5.24 -28.10 -26.57
N SER A 302 4.78 -28.61 -25.43
CA SER A 302 3.37 -28.96 -25.16
C SER A 302 2.52 -27.78 -24.69
N SER A 303 3.12 -26.63 -24.39
CA SER A 303 2.43 -25.44 -23.90
C SER A 303 2.19 -24.47 -25.05
N GLN A 304 1.05 -23.80 -25.00
CA GLN A 304 0.62 -22.80 -25.96
C GLN A 304 0.38 -21.49 -25.21
N MET A 305 0.90 -20.40 -25.74
CA MET A 305 0.65 -19.07 -25.22
C MET A 305 -0.03 -18.23 -26.29
N THR A 306 -1.07 -17.50 -25.88
CA THR A 306 -1.84 -16.63 -26.75
C THR A 306 -1.72 -15.20 -26.25
N LEU A 307 -1.31 -14.30 -27.14
CA LEU A 307 -1.19 -12.86 -26.89
C LEU A 307 -2.13 -12.11 -27.83
N GLU A 308 -3.09 -11.38 -27.28
CA GLU A 308 -4.16 -10.72 -28.04
C GLU A 308 -4.30 -9.26 -27.61
N GLY A 309 -4.50 -8.35 -28.56
CA GLY A 309 -4.68 -6.94 -28.26
C GLY A 309 -4.23 -6.01 -29.37
N LYS A 310 -3.75 -4.82 -28.99
CA LYS A 310 -3.13 -3.87 -29.91
C LYS A 310 -1.62 -4.09 -29.94
N PHE A 311 -1.05 -3.99 -31.13
CA PHE A 311 0.37 -4.22 -31.36
C PHE A 311 0.98 -3.12 -32.22
N ASP A 312 2.24 -2.81 -31.94
CA ASP A 312 3.12 -2.00 -32.79
C ASP A 312 4.31 -2.88 -33.22
N ASN A 313 4.34 -3.32 -34.49
CA ASN A 313 5.34 -4.25 -35.03
C ASN A 313 5.63 -5.46 -34.12
N GLY A 314 4.59 -6.12 -33.60
CA GLY A 314 4.73 -7.30 -32.72
C GLY A 314 4.97 -6.99 -31.24
N LYS A 315 5.18 -5.71 -30.87
CA LYS A 315 5.19 -5.30 -29.46
C LYS A 315 3.76 -5.09 -28.98
N ALA A 316 3.40 -5.71 -27.85
CA ALA A 316 2.12 -5.45 -27.22
C ALA A 316 2.06 -4.01 -26.68
N GLU A 317 1.02 -3.28 -27.05
CA GLU A 317 0.80 -1.87 -26.72
C GLU A 317 -0.62 -1.63 -26.25
N GLY A 318 -0.79 -0.84 -25.18
CA GLY A 318 -2.11 -0.54 -24.63
C GLY A 318 -2.73 -1.76 -23.95
N PHE A 319 -4.04 -1.98 -24.11
CA PHE A 319 -4.74 -3.05 -23.40
C PHE A 319 -4.64 -4.38 -24.15
N CYS A 320 -3.93 -5.35 -23.56
CA CYS A 320 -3.71 -6.68 -24.14
C CYS A 320 -3.94 -7.80 -23.11
N THR A 321 -4.22 -8.99 -23.64
CA THR A 321 -4.45 -10.23 -22.90
C THR A 321 -3.35 -11.23 -23.24
N TRP A 322 -2.80 -11.86 -22.22
CA TRP A 322 -1.86 -12.97 -22.30
C TRP A 322 -2.48 -14.20 -21.62
N LEU A 323 -2.52 -15.31 -22.33
CA LEU A 323 -2.99 -16.61 -21.84
C LEU A 323 -1.88 -17.64 -22.03
N ASP A 324 -1.34 -18.19 -20.96
CA ASP A 324 -0.37 -19.30 -21.01
C ASP A 324 -1.02 -20.58 -20.51
N THR A 325 -1.04 -21.65 -21.32
CA THR A 325 -1.64 -22.94 -20.95
C THR A 325 -0.71 -23.84 -20.12
N ALA A 326 0.53 -23.44 -19.88
CA ALA A 326 1.43 -24.17 -18.99
C ALA A 326 0.83 -24.27 -17.57
N GLU A 327 1.17 -25.34 -16.85
CA GLU A 327 0.70 -25.56 -15.48
C GLU A 327 1.02 -24.37 -14.56
N GLN A 328 2.19 -23.75 -14.76
CA GLN A 328 2.61 -22.54 -14.02
C GLN A 328 2.57 -21.28 -14.89
N GLY A 329 1.80 -21.34 -15.98
CA GLY A 329 1.42 -20.18 -16.77
C GLY A 329 0.51 -19.24 -15.98
N GLU A 330 0.24 -18.09 -16.57
CA GLU A 330 -0.69 -17.11 -16.02
C GLU A 330 -1.61 -16.57 -17.12
N LEU A 331 -2.84 -16.23 -16.73
CA LEU A 331 -3.74 -15.37 -17.48
C LEU A 331 -3.52 -13.93 -17.01
N LEU A 332 -3.00 -13.05 -17.86
CA LEU A 332 -2.77 -11.63 -17.54
C LEU A 332 -3.59 -10.76 -18.48
N ILE A 333 -4.35 -9.82 -17.92
CA ILE A 333 -5.16 -8.87 -18.67
C ILE A 333 -4.87 -7.46 -18.15
N GLY A 334 -4.45 -6.56 -19.02
CA GLY A 334 -4.25 -5.16 -18.64
C GLY A 334 -3.37 -4.37 -19.60
N THR A 335 -2.66 -3.37 -19.07
CA THR A 335 -1.87 -2.43 -19.88
C THR A 335 -0.44 -2.91 -20.12
N TRP A 336 -0.03 -2.80 -21.38
CA TRP A 336 1.28 -3.13 -21.91
C TRP A 336 1.92 -1.91 -22.56
N ILE A 337 3.24 -1.78 -22.41
CA ILE A 337 4.07 -0.81 -23.10
C ILE A 337 5.34 -1.56 -23.52
N ASP A 338 5.73 -1.44 -24.78
CA ASP A 338 6.92 -2.08 -25.36
C ASP A 338 6.98 -3.60 -25.12
N GLY A 339 5.83 -4.30 -25.17
CA GLY A 339 5.78 -5.75 -24.94
C GLY A 339 5.93 -6.17 -23.46
N VAL A 340 5.86 -5.22 -22.52
CA VAL A 340 5.96 -5.50 -21.09
C VAL A 340 4.69 -5.05 -20.37
N PRO A 341 4.12 -5.86 -19.45
CA PRO A 341 2.97 -5.44 -18.67
C PRO A 341 3.41 -4.41 -17.62
N VAL A 342 2.88 -3.18 -17.69
CA VAL A 342 3.31 -2.04 -16.85
C VAL A 342 2.27 -1.62 -15.80
N GLY A 343 1.09 -2.22 -15.83
CA GLY A 343 -0.03 -1.88 -14.96
C GLY A 343 -0.85 -0.71 -15.50
N PRO A 344 -2.13 -0.57 -15.12
CA PRO A 344 -2.88 -1.51 -14.31
C PRO A 344 -3.15 -2.82 -15.07
N PHE A 345 -3.04 -3.95 -14.37
CA PHE A 345 -3.36 -5.27 -14.89
C PHE A 345 -3.78 -6.20 -13.75
N GLU A 346 -4.48 -7.26 -14.11
CA GLU A 346 -4.78 -8.39 -13.23
C GLU A 346 -4.16 -9.64 -13.84
N SER A 347 -3.60 -10.50 -12.99
CA SER A 347 -3.01 -11.76 -13.39
C SER A 347 -3.49 -12.89 -12.48
N THR A 348 -3.76 -14.06 -13.06
CA THR A 348 -4.12 -15.28 -12.33
C THR A 348 -3.22 -16.43 -12.76
N GLU A 349 -2.50 -17.02 -11.81
CA GLU A 349 -1.66 -18.19 -12.07
C GLU A 349 -2.49 -19.48 -12.14
N ASN A 350 -2.22 -20.35 -13.12
CA ASN A 350 -3.09 -21.50 -13.43
C ASN A 350 -3.17 -22.54 -12.29
N ASN A 351 -2.04 -23.04 -11.78
CA ASN A 351 -2.03 -24.11 -10.78
C ASN A 351 -2.43 -23.61 -9.39
N SER A 352 -1.71 -22.62 -8.85
CA SER A 352 -1.96 -22.13 -7.49
C SER A 352 -3.23 -21.29 -7.36
N ARG A 353 -3.81 -20.85 -8.49
CA ARG A 353 -4.88 -19.83 -8.55
C ARG A 353 -4.53 -18.55 -7.79
N THR A 354 -3.23 -18.26 -7.64
CA THR A 354 -2.77 -17.01 -7.05
C THR A 354 -3.18 -15.87 -7.95
N MET A 355 -3.88 -14.90 -7.37
CA MET A 355 -4.33 -13.71 -8.06
C MET A 355 -3.41 -12.56 -7.70
N MET A 356 -2.93 -11.88 -8.73
CA MET A 356 -2.08 -10.70 -8.64
C MET A 356 -2.78 -9.52 -9.30
N LYS A 357 -2.54 -8.34 -8.74
CA LYS A 357 -3.07 -7.07 -9.24
C LYS A 357 -1.97 -6.03 -9.24
N ASN A 358 -1.79 -5.34 -10.36
CA ASN A 358 -0.89 -4.21 -10.49
C ASN A 358 -1.67 -2.90 -10.44
N VAL A 359 -1.26 -2.00 -9.55
CA VAL A 359 -1.84 -0.67 -9.39
C VAL A 359 -0.81 0.41 -9.71
N ARG A 360 -1.23 1.51 -10.34
CA ARG A 360 -0.38 2.68 -10.58
C ARG A 360 -0.46 3.64 -9.40
N ILE A 361 0.68 4.17 -8.99
CA ILE A 361 0.83 5.13 -7.90
C ILE A 361 1.72 6.27 -8.38
N LEU A 362 1.23 7.51 -8.29
CA LEU A 362 2.08 8.70 -8.45
C LEU A 362 2.97 8.84 -7.22
N PHE A 363 4.19 9.32 -7.36
CA PHE A 363 5.00 9.63 -6.20
C PHE A 363 5.74 10.95 -6.33
N ALA A 364 5.99 11.55 -5.18
CA ALA A 364 6.93 12.65 -4.99
C ALA A 364 7.93 12.25 -3.90
N THR A 365 9.22 12.50 -4.13
CA THR A 365 10.30 12.17 -3.20
C THR A 365 11.33 13.29 -3.13
N ASP A 366 11.71 13.68 -1.92
CA ASP A 366 12.74 14.68 -1.62
C ASP A 366 14.01 14.03 -1.02
N ALA A 367 14.11 12.69 -1.07
CA ALA A 367 15.13 11.88 -0.40
C ALA A 367 15.82 10.85 -1.31
N ASP A 368 15.78 11.05 -2.64
CA ASP A 368 16.15 10.06 -3.68
C ASP A 368 15.46 8.70 -3.53
N GLY A 369 14.36 8.64 -2.79
CA GLY A 369 13.71 7.40 -2.40
C GLY A 369 14.51 6.50 -1.46
N THR A 370 15.59 6.99 -0.85
CA THR A 370 16.39 6.24 0.12
C THR A 370 15.94 6.51 1.57
N MET A 371 16.18 5.54 2.46
CA MET A 371 15.98 5.74 3.91
C MET A 371 16.96 6.77 4.52
N TRP A 372 18.03 7.11 3.79
CA TRP A 372 19.16 7.91 4.26
C TRP A 372 19.37 9.09 3.33
N GLY A 373 18.88 10.27 3.70
CA GLY A 373 19.10 11.46 2.89
C GLY A 373 19.20 12.71 3.75
N LYS A 374 20.10 13.61 3.36
CA LYS A 374 19.79 15.04 3.48
C LYS A 374 18.72 15.34 2.44
N ARG A 375 17.85 16.30 2.73
CA ARG A 375 16.88 16.81 1.75
C ARG A 375 17.56 17.08 0.40
N LYS A 376 16.90 16.67 -0.67
CA LYS A 376 17.22 17.02 -2.06
C LYS A 376 16.04 17.74 -2.70
N HIS A 377 16.24 18.25 -3.92
CA HIS A 377 15.14 18.83 -4.69
C HIS A 377 14.05 17.77 -4.97
N PRO A 378 12.77 18.14 -5.03
CA PRO A 378 11.69 17.20 -5.29
C PRO A 378 11.82 16.48 -6.64
N PHE A 379 11.77 15.15 -6.57
CA PHE A 379 11.62 14.26 -7.71
C PHE A 379 10.18 13.75 -7.77
N VAL A 380 9.70 13.48 -8.97
CA VAL A 380 8.38 12.90 -9.22
C VAL A 380 8.48 11.74 -10.19
N GLY A 381 7.51 10.83 -10.11
CA GLY A 381 7.42 9.71 -11.03
C GLY A 381 6.13 8.91 -10.89
N VAL A 382 6.10 7.78 -11.58
CA VAL A 382 4.96 6.86 -11.61
C VAL A 382 5.48 5.45 -11.37
N ALA A 383 4.93 4.77 -10.38
CA ALA A 383 5.26 3.39 -10.07
C ALA A 383 4.06 2.48 -10.34
N GLY A 384 4.32 1.31 -10.92
CA GLY A 384 3.40 0.17 -10.93
C GLY A 384 3.78 -0.75 -9.77
N VAL A 385 2.81 -1.08 -8.92
CA VAL A 385 3.03 -1.98 -7.79
C VAL A 385 2.18 -3.22 -7.99
N GLU A 386 2.83 -4.36 -8.17
CA GLU A 386 2.20 -5.65 -8.31
C GLU A 386 2.08 -6.32 -6.94
N CYS A 387 0.86 -6.71 -6.59
CA CYS A 387 0.48 -7.22 -5.28
C CYS A 387 -0.26 -8.54 -5.43
N ILE A 388 -0.08 -9.42 -4.46
CA ILE A 388 -0.87 -10.66 -4.35
C ILE A 388 -2.13 -10.31 -3.56
N ILE A 389 -3.29 -10.67 -4.11
CA ILE A 389 -4.60 -10.39 -3.49
C ILE A 389 -5.31 -11.67 -3.02
N SER A 390 -4.91 -12.84 -3.54
CA SER A 390 -5.43 -14.15 -3.15
C SER A 390 -4.44 -15.26 -3.53
N GLY A 391 -4.47 -16.39 -2.84
CA GLY A 391 -3.63 -17.57 -3.10
C GLY A 391 -2.30 -17.57 -2.33
N ASN A 392 -1.23 -18.03 -2.98
CA ASN A 392 0.07 -18.20 -2.35
C ASN A 392 0.83 -16.87 -2.22
N TYR A 393 1.40 -16.61 -1.04
CA TYR A 393 2.22 -15.43 -0.80
C TYR A 393 3.69 -15.70 -1.14
N TYR A 394 4.14 -15.13 -2.26
CA TYR A 394 5.53 -15.18 -2.70
C TYR A 394 6.35 -14.05 -2.06
N SER A 395 7.52 -14.38 -1.51
CA SER A 395 8.40 -13.41 -0.83
C SER A 395 8.91 -12.24 -1.68
N VAL A 396 8.81 -12.35 -3.00
CA VAL A 396 9.21 -11.30 -3.95
C VAL A 396 8.15 -10.20 -4.13
N TYR A 397 6.94 -10.41 -3.59
CA TYR A 397 5.83 -9.46 -3.64
C TYR A 397 5.60 -8.78 -2.28
N PRO A 398 5.06 -7.55 -2.23
CA PRO A 398 4.71 -6.70 -3.38
C PRO A 398 5.94 -6.26 -4.19
N LYS A 399 5.80 -6.18 -5.51
CA LYS A 399 6.88 -5.83 -6.45
C LYS A 399 6.64 -4.44 -7.02
N VAL A 400 7.65 -3.58 -6.95
CA VAL A 400 7.60 -2.21 -7.48
C VAL A 400 8.37 -2.15 -8.79
N ASN A 401 7.71 -1.69 -9.84
CA ASN A 401 8.30 -1.38 -11.14
C ASN A 401 8.10 0.12 -11.40
N MET A 402 9.16 0.84 -11.76
CA MET A 402 9.05 2.27 -12.08
C MET A 402 8.60 2.41 -13.54
N VAL A 403 7.36 2.88 -13.75
CA VAL A 403 6.83 3.21 -15.09
C VAL A 403 7.53 4.48 -15.59
N LEU A 404 7.59 5.49 -14.72
CA LEU A 404 8.45 6.65 -14.89
C LEU A 404 9.40 6.72 -13.70
N PRO A 405 10.73 6.53 -13.90
CA PRO A 405 11.69 6.64 -12.83
C PRO A 405 11.70 8.04 -12.21
N PRO A 406 12.24 8.22 -10.99
CA PRO A 406 12.32 9.53 -10.35
C PRO A 406 12.95 10.57 -11.27
N LYS A 407 12.16 11.55 -11.70
CA LYS A 407 12.57 12.68 -12.54
C LYS A 407 12.59 13.94 -11.68
N GLU A 408 13.72 14.64 -11.69
CA GLU A 408 13.86 15.91 -10.98
C GLU A 408 12.87 16.93 -11.54
N CYS A 409 12.15 17.63 -10.67
CA CYS A 409 11.27 18.71 -11.11
C CYS A 409 12.08 19.92 -11.61
N ARG A 410 11.69 20.44 -12.78
CA ARG A 410 12.28 21.66 -13.38
C ARG A 410 11.26 22.78 -13.63
N CYS A 411 10.09 22.72 -12.98
CA CYS A 411 8.99 23.67 -13.23
C CYS A 411 9.20 25.06 -12.60
N GLY A 412 10.25 25.26 -11.79
CA GLY A 412 10.45 26.52 -11.05
C GLY A 412 9.56 26.61 -9.81
N GLN A 413 8.91 27.75 -9.59
CA GLN A 413 8.13 28.02 -8.37
C GLN A 413 6.77 27.29 -8.33
N ILE A 414 6.14 27.05 -9.47
CA ILE A 414 4.83 26.38 -9.56
C ILE A 414 5.00 25.06 -10.31
N CYS A 415 4.60 23.96 -9.69
CA CYS A 415 4.74 22.63 -10.28
C CYS A 415 3.61 22.30 -11.25
N HIS A 416 3.95 21.73 -12.42
CA HIS A 416 2.99 21.19 -13.37
C HIS A 416 3.21 19.70 -13.70
N CYS A 417 4.13 19.01 -13.01
CA CYS A 417 4.53 17.65 -13.38
C CYS A 417 3.36 16.64 -13.35
N PHE A 418 2.48 16.69 -12.35
CA PHE A 418 1.37 15.73 -12.29
C PHE A 418 0.29 16.01 -13.34
N LYS A 419 0.11 17.27 -13.72
CA LYS A 419 -0.73 17.65 -14.86
C LYS A 419 -0.19 17.01 -16.14
N GLU A 420 1.12 17.15 -16.39
CA GLU A 420 1.80 16.52 -17.54
C GLU A 420 1.63 14.99 -17.51
N PHE A 421 1.77 14.35 -16.35
CA PHE A 421 1.65 12.88 -16.25
C PHE A 421 0.22 12.38 -16.54
N ILE A 422 -0.80 13.13 -16.13
CA ILE A 422 -2.20 12.78 -16.39
C ILE A 422 -2.55 13.05 -17.86
N GLU A 423 -2.15 14.20 -18.41
CA GLU A 423 -2.42 14.59 -19.80
C GLU A 423 -1.73 13.67 -20.81
N ASN A 424 -0.51 13.20 -20.50
CA ASN A 424 0.25 12.28 -21.36
C ASN A 424 -0.13 10.79 -21.18
N GLY A 425 -1.16 10.46 -20.39
CA GLY A 425 -1.58 9.06 -20.18
C GLY A 425 -0.58 8.20 -19.39
N LEU A 426 0.39 8.81 -18.71
CA LEU A 426 1.36 8.08 -17.89
C LEU A 426 0.70 7.48 -16.63
N TYR A 427 -0.39 8.07 -16.15
CA TYR A 427 -1.20 7.50 -15.07
C TYR A 427 -2.49 6.83 -15.59
N VAL A 428 -3.26 7.54 -16.41
CA VAL A 428 -4.53 7.07 -16.96
C VAL A 428 -4.26 6.16 -18.15
N THR A 429 -4.76 4.93 -18.10
CA THR A 429 -4.72 4.03 -19.25
C THR A 429 -6.07 4.03 -19.92
N ASP A 430 -6.08 4.11 -21.25
CA ASP A 430 -7.27 4.03 -22.08
C ASP A 430 -7.85 2.61 -21.99
N LYS A 431 -8.51 2.30 -20.86
CA LYS A 431 -9.49 1.22 -20.86
C LYS A 431 -10.61 1.69 -21.81
N PRO A 432 -11.05 0.86 -22.78
CA PRO A 432 -12.26 1.18 -23.50
C PRO A 432 -13.38 1.44 -22.48
N GLU A 433 -14.08 2.56 -22.64
CA GLU A 433 -15.14 3.02 -21.73
C GLU A 433 -16.35 2.07 -21.68
N ASP A 434 -16.31 1.00 -22.48
CA ASP A 434 -17.32 -0.04 -22.62
C ASP A 434 -17.36 -0.95 -21.39
N LYS A 435 -18.06 -0.48 -20.35
CA LYS A 435 -18.30 -1.27 -19.14
C LYS A 435 -19.20 -2.46 -19.45
N THR A 436 -18.70 -3.67 -19.26
CA THR A 436 -19.49 -4.91 -19.35
C THR A 436 -20.15 -5.29 -18.03
N ASN A 437 -19.73 -4.66 -16.92
CA ASN A 437 -20.29 -4.86 -15.60
C ASN A 437 -20.50 -3.52 -14.85
N ILE A 438 -21.59 -3.44 -14.10
CA ILE A 438 -21.87 -2.34 -13.17
C ILE A 438 -22.30 -2.98 -11.85
N VAL A 439 -21.60 -2.64 -10.76
CA VAL A 439 -21.97 -3.08 -9.41
C VAL A 439 -22.78 -1.97 -8.76
N VAL A 440 -24.03 -2.29 -8.42
CA VAL A 440 -24.93 -1.42 -7.66
C VAL A 440 -25.06 -1.99 -6.26
N THR A 441 -24.76 -1.18 -5.26
CA THR A 441 -24.88 -1.53 -3.84
C THR A 441 -25.99 -0.71 -3.21
N VAL A 442 -26.84 -1.36 -2.40
CA VAL A 442 -27.84 -0.65 -1.60
C VAL A 442 -27.15 -0.05 -0.38
N ASP A 443 -27.23 1.26 -0.24
CA ASP A 443 -26.79 1.96 0.96
C ASP A 443 -27.96 2.08 1.94
N HIS A 444 -28.03 1.15 2.88
CA HIS A 444 -29.08 1.13 3.89
C HIS A 444 -29.09 2.37 4.79
N ASN A 445 -27.90 2.96 5.04
CA ASN A 445 -27.76 4.11 5.92
C ASN A 445 -28.20 5.40 5.23
N ASN A 446 -27.86 5.57 3.95
CA ASN A 446 -28.27 6.74 3.15
C ASN A 446 -29.61 6.55 2.41
N LYS A 447 -30.27 5.39 2.54
CA LYS A 447 -31.53 5.05 1.86
C LYS A 447 -31.48 5.31 0.34
N GLY A 448 -30.36 4.93 -0.28
CA GLY A 448 -30.11 5.16 -1.70
C GLY A 448 -29.20 4.09 -2.30
N PHE A 449 -28.78 4.28 -3.55
CA PHE A 449 -27.83 3.40 -4.21
C PHE A 449 -26.41 3.98 -4.18
N PHE A 450 -25.43 3.09 -4.19
CA PHE A 450 -24.04 3.41 -4.47
C PHE A 450 -23.61 2.66 -5.72
N ILE A 451 -22.97 3.37 -6.64
CA ILE A 451 -22.48 2.77 -7.89
C ILE A 451 -21.03 3.18 -8.07
N GLY A 452 -20.14 2.19 -8.12
CA GLY A 452 -18.70 2.42 -8.24
C GLY A 452 -18.35 3.26 -9.47
N GLY A 453 -17.67 4.39 -9.25
CA GLY A 453 -17.24 5.29 -10.32
C GLY A 453 -18.37 6.16 -10.89
N TYR A 454 -19.47 6.34 -10.17
CA TYR A 454 -20.52 7.28 -10.51
C TYR A 454 -20.96 8.09 -9.29
N ARG A 455 -21.52 9.28 -9.53
CA ARG A 455 -22.17 10.12 -8.53
C ARG A 455 -23.63 10.38 -8.93
N PRO A 456 -24.59 10.27 -8.02
CA PRO A 456 -25.95 10.71 -8.32
C PRO A 456 -26.00 12.25 -8.41
N ILE A 457 -26.71 12.77 -9.40
CA ILE A 457 -26.96 14.23 -9.53
C ILE A 457 -28.05 14.69 -8.55
N GLY A 458 -28.94 13.79 -8.14
CA GLY A 458 -29.98 14.00 -7.12
C GLY A 458 -29.80 13.11 -5.89
N GLU A 459 -30.91 12.60 -5.35
CA GLU A 459 -30.90 11.77 -4.12
C GLU A 459 -30.38 10.34 -4.31
N GLY A 460 -30.11 9.91 -5.56
CA GLY A 460 -29.57 8.57 -5.84
C GLY A 460 -30.51 7.42 -5.48
N LYS A 461 -31.82 7.66 -5.41
CA LYS A 461 -32.84 6.67 -5.01
C LYS A 461 -33.33 5.76 -6.14
N SER A 462 -32.99 6.08 -7.38
CA SER A 462 -33.30 5.27 -8.56
C SER A 462 -32.10 5.25 -9.49
N VAL A 463 -31.93 4.15 -10.21
CA VAL A 463 -30.97 4.02 -11.30
C VAL A 463 -31.61 3.18 -12.40
N GLU A 464 -31.45 3.62 -13.65
CA GLU A 464 -31.81 2.83 -14.82
C GLU A 464 -30.52 2.42 -15.54
N ILE A 465 -30.33 1.11 -15.76
CA ILE A 465 -29.17 0.57 -16.48
C ILE A 465 -29.60 0.19 -17.89
N LYS A 466 -29.03 0.86 -18.89
CA LYS A 466 -29.30 0.65 -20.30
C LYS A 466 -28.19 -0.19 -20.93
N ILE A 467 -28.60 -1.25 -21.63
CA ILE A 467 -27.70 -2.06 -22.46
C ILE A 467 -27.66 -1.41 -23.84
N THR A 468 -26.49 -0.94 -24.26
CA THR A 468 -26.29 -0.40 -25.60
C THR A 468 -25.39 -1.34 -26.40
N ARG A 469 -25.68 -1.53 -27.68
CA ARG A 469 -24.92 -2.42 -28.56
C ARG A 469 -24.19 -1.61 -29.63
N LYS A 470 -22.87 -1.78 -29.73
CA LYS A 470 -22.02 -1.23 -30.80
C LYS A 470 -21.21 -2.39 -31.40
N GLU A 471 -21.27 -2.56 -32.72
CA GLU A 471 -20.38 -3.48 -33.46
C GLU A 471 -20.29 -4.88 -32.80
N ASP A 472 -21.45 -5.49 -32.52
CA ASP A 472 -21.61 -6.78 -31.83
C ASP A 472 -21.17 -6.89 -30.36
N LYS A 473 -20.70 -5.81 -29.75
CA LYS A 473 -20.43 -5.73 -28.30
C LYS A 473 -21.55 -4.99 -27.56
N SER A 474 -22.01 -5.58 -26.46
CA SER A 474 -23.00 -4.98 -25.55
C SER A 474 -22.28 -4.34 -24.37
N TYR A 475 -22.58 -3.08 -24.09
CA TYR A 475 -22.04 -2.32 -22.96
C TYR A 475 -23.17 -1.75 -22.10
N LEU A 476 -22.86 -1.52 -20.83
CA LEU A 476 -23.78 -1.01 -19.82
C LEU A 476 -23.56 0.49 -19.63
N THR A 477 -24.65 1.25 -19.68
CA THR A 477 -24.68 2.69 -19.43
C THR A 477 -25.73 3.00 -18.36
N LEU A 478 -25.50 4.05 -17.57
CA LEU A 478 -26.49 4.55 -16.63
C LEU A 478 -27.33 5.65 -17.28
N ASP A 479 -28.48 5.96 -16.69
CA ASP A 479 -29.28 7.13 -17.02
C ASP A 479 -28.61 8.44 -16.58
N ASP A 480 -29.11 9.56 -17.13
CA ASP A 480 -28.55 10.91 -16.91
C ASP A 480 -28.64 11.38 -15.46
N SER A 481 -29.36 10.66 -14.58
CA SER A 481 -29.37 10.93 -13.14
C SER A 481 -28.05 10.56 -12.44
N TRP A 482 -27.14 9.87 -13.13
CA TRP A 482 -25.83 9.45 -12.63
C TRP A 482 -24.68 9.97 -13.51
N MET A 483 -23.78 10.72 -12.90
CA MET A 483 -22.60 11.27 -13.57
C MET A 483 -21.40 10.32 -13.43
N PRO A 484 -20.72 9.92 -14.51
CA PRO A 484 -19.50 9.13 -14.43
C PRO A 484 -18.35 9.92 -13.80
N LEU A 485 -17.70 9.33 -12.81
CA LEU A 485 -16.50 9.86 -12.18
C LEU A 485 -15.27 9.21 -12.81
N ASN A 486 -14.46 10.02 -13.49
CA ASN A 486 -13.18 9.60 -14.06
C ASN A 486 -12.11 10.65 -13.76
N VAL A 487 -10.84 10.28 -13.95
CA VAL A 487 -9.69 11.17 -13.69
C VAL A 487 -9.72 12.43 -14.57
N LYS A 488 -10.35 12.40 -15.75
CA LYS A 488 -10.41 13.56 -16.66
C LYS A 488 -11.42 14.62 -16.19
N ASN A 489 -12.51 14.21 -15.52
CA ASN A 489 -13.62 15.07 -15.15
C ASN A 489 -13.61 15.46 -13.66
N GLU A 490 -13.35 14.51 -12.77
CA GLU A 490 -13.35 14.72 -11.31
C GLU A 490 -12.26 13.90 -10.61
N SER A 491 -11.00 14.31 -10.73
CA SER A 491 -9.89 13.64 -10.06
C SER A 491 -9.86 13.95 -8.56
N GLU A 492 -9.58 12.92 -7.77
CA GLU A 492 -9.36 13.01 -6.33
C GLU A 492 -8.01 12.44 -5.95
N GLY A 493 -7.28 13.11 -5.07
CA GLY A 493 -5.94 12.70 -4.67
C GLY A 493 -6.01 11.97 -3.34
N LEU A 494 -5.48 10.74 -3.27
CA LEU A 494 -5.20 10.06 -2.00
C LEU A 494 -3.70 10.14 -1.73
N ILE A 495 -3.28 11.04 -0.85
CA ILE A 495 -1.86 11.25 -0.52
C ILE A 495 -1.51 10.40 0.70
N TYR A 496 -0.57 9.46 0.53
CA TYR A 496 -0.02 8.66 1.61
C TYR A 496 1.29 9.26 2.13
N ILE A 497 1.35 9.51 3.44
CA ILE A 497 2.54 9.96 4.17
C ILE A 497 2.96 8.86 5.14
N HIS A 498 4.09 8.23 4.83
CA HIS A 498 4.56 7.03 5.53
C HIS A 498 5.21 7.33 6.89
N SER A 499 5.32 6.28 7.73
CA SER A 499 6.01 6.32 9.02
C SER A 499 7.53 6.18 8.90
N GLY A 500 8.23 6.22 10.04
CA GLY A 500 9.68 6.03 10.14
C GLY A 500 10.17 4.71 9.52
N GLY A 501 11.43 4.68 9.07
CA GLY A 501 12.12 3.46 8.63
C GLY A 501 11.78 2.94 7.24
N MET A 502 11.10 3.72 6.40
CA MET A 502 10.67 3.28 5.08
C MET A 502 11.43 4.00 3.95
N SER A 503 11.82 3.25 2.92
CA SER A 503 12.24 3.81 1.63
C SER A 503 11.04 4.12 0.74
N LEU A 504 11.24 4.80 -0.40
CA LEU A 504 10.17 5.01 -1.38
C LEU A 504 9.59 3.68 -1.84
N THR A 505 10.44 2.70 -2.09
CA THR A 505 10.03 1.36 -2.49
C THR A 505 9.15 0.71 -1.41
N ASP A 506 9.51 0.80 -0.13
CA ASP A 506 8.71 0.21 0.95
C ASP A 506 7.36 0.90 1.10
N SER A 507 7.33 2.23 0.98
CA SER A 507 6.11 3.04 1.02
C SER A 507 5.18 2.70 -0.14
N LEU A 508 5.72 2.56 -1.35
CA LEU A 508 4.99 2.11 -2.53
C LEU A 508 4.44 0.69 -2.35
N LYS A 509 5.22 -0.25 -1.79
CA LYS A 509 4.73 -1.61 -1.51
C LYS A 509 3.55 -1.61 -0.55
N LYS A 510 3.63 -0.86 0.55
CA LYS A 510 2.52 -0.77 1.53
C LYS A 510 1.28 -0.16 0.91
N MET A 511 1.43 0.98 0.23
CA MET A 511 0.32 1.66 -0.41
C MET A 511 -0.28 0.81 -1.54
N GLY A 512 0.56 0.17 -2.36
CA GLY A 512 0.12 -0.72 -3.44
C GLY A 512 -0.69 -1.91 -2.93
N GLN A 513 -0.28 -2.53 -1.82
CA GLN A 513 -1.02 -3.65 -1.23
C GLN A 513 -2.40 -3.21 -0.73
N LEU A 514 -2.49 -2.04 -0.07
CA LEU A 514 -3.77 -1.43 0.33
C LEU A 514 -4.69 -1.24 -0.89
N LEU A 515 -4.17 -0.63 -1.95
CA LEU A 515 -4.94 -0.29 -3.14
C LEU A 515 -5.40 -1.54 -3.91
N ALA A 516 -4.53 -2.55 -4.01
CA ALA A 516 -4.83 -3.80 -4.68
C ALA A 516 -5.96 -4.58 -3.98
N LEU A 517 -5.97 -4.57 -2.64
CA LEU A 517 -7.04 -5.21 -1.85
C LEU A 517 -8.32 -4.37 -1.78
N GLY A 518 -8.21 -3.03 -1.77
CA GLY A 518 -9.33 -2.12 -1.50
C GLY A 518 -10.18 -1.72 -2.70
N ASN A 519 -9.84 -2.15 -3.92
CA ASN A 519 -10.61 -1.87 -5.14
C ASN A 519 -11.09 -0.40 -5.25
N PHE A 520 -10.19 0.54 -4.94
CA PHE A 520 -10.49 1.97 -4.95
C PHE A 520 -11.01 2.43 -6.32
N PRO A 521 -11.97 3.38 -6.36
CA PRO A 521 -12.52 3.87 -7.62
C PRO A 521 -11.44 4.53 -8.49
N GLY A 522 -11.52 4.35 -9.81
CA GLY A 522 -10.49 4.87 -10.73
C GLY A 522 -10.32 6.40 -10.77
N HIS A 523 -11.27 7.18 -10.23
CA HIS A 523 -11.14 8.63 -10.09
C HIS A 523 -10.30 9.05 -8.87
N VAL A 524 -10.06 8.13 -7.93
CA VAL A 524 -9.18 8.33 -6.77
C VAL A 524 -7.76 7.95 -7.16
N VAL A 525 -6.94 8.96 -7.42
CA VAL A 525 -5.54 8.85 -7.81
C VAL A 525 -4.67 8.72 -6.55
N PRO A 526 -3.99 7.58 -6.34
CA PRO A 526 -3.10 7.39 -5.22
C PRO A 526 -1.75 8.06 -5.48
N ILE A 527 -1.28 8.80 -4.48
CA ILE A 527 -0.04 9.56 -4.47
C ILE A 527 0.76 9.18 -3.22
N CYS A 528 2.01 8.78 -3.38
CA CYS A 528 2.92 8.54 -2.27
C CYS A 528 3.86 9.74 -2.09
N PHE A 529 3.84 10.37 -0.93
CA PHE A 529 4.84 11.38 -0.55
C PHE A 529 5.93 10.71 0.30
N ASN A 530 7.14 10.63 -0.24
CA ASN A 530 8.28 10.04 0.44
C ASN A 530 9.21 11.12 0.97
N TRP A 531 9.51 11.06 2.27
CA TRP A 531 10.30 12.05 3.00
C TRP A 531 11.46 11.41 3.80
N PRO A 532 12.54 12.14 4.17
CA PRO A 532 13.76 11.55 4.73
C PRO A 532 13.59 11.25 6.23
N VAL A 533 12.89 10.16 6.53
CA VAL A 533 12.46 9.85 7.91
C VAL A 533 13.50 9.05 8.74
N GLY A 534 14.57 8.54 8.12
CA GLY A 534 15.61 7.73 8.79
C GLY A 534 15.18 6.28 9.09
N LYS A 535 16.11 5.46 9.63
CA LYS A 535 15.88 4.02 9.93
C LYS A 535 14.89 3.77 11.08
N HIS A 536 14.31 2.56 11.12
CA HIS A 536 13.64 2.03 12.31
C HIS A 536 14.64 1.87 13.47
N SER A 537 14.77 2.90 14.30
CA SER A 537 15.50 2.85 15.56
C SER A 537 15.00 3.96 16.49
N LEU A 538 15.32 3.88 17.80
CA LEU A 538 15.01 4.93 18.75
C LEU A 538 15.60 6.29 18.33
N HIS A 539 16.86 6.29 17.89
CA HIS A 539 17.52 7.47 17.31
C HIS A 539 16.87 7.92 16.00
N GLY A 540 16.34 6.97 15.22
CA GLY A 540 15.61 7.23 13.99
C GLY A 540 14.29 7.97 14.22
N ASN A 541 13.51 7.60 15.25
CA ASN A 541 12.28 8.32 15.60
C ASN A 541 12.56 9.78 15.99
N LYS A 542 13.58 10.03 16.83
CA LYS A 542 14.00 11.41 17.18
C LYS A 542 14.39 12.21 15.94
N LYS A 543 15.18 11.60 15.04
CA LYS A 543 15.56 12.23 13.78
C LYS A 543 14.36 12.50 12.87
N ALA A 544 13.39 11.59 12.81
CA ALA A 544 12.15 11.77 12.06
C ALA A 544 11.37 12.99 12.54
N LYS A 545 11.17 13.13 13.86
CA LYS A 545 10.50 14.31 14.45
C LYS A 545 11.29 15.60 14.18
N MET A 546 12.63 15.56 14.23
CA MET A 546 13.46 16.71 13.84
C MET A 546 13.31 17.09 12.36
N MET A 547 13.25 16.10 11.45
CA MET A 547 13.03 16.35 10.03
C MET A 547 11.62 16.85 9.73
N ALA A 548 10.61 16.41 10.49
CA ALA A 548 9.25 16.93 10.37
C ALA A 548 9.15 18.43 10.63
N ASN A 549 10.02 18.98 11.49
CA ASN A 549 10.12 20.41 11.77
C ASN A 549 10.96 21.19 10.73
N ASN A 550 11.45 20.54 9.68
CA ASN A 550 12.23 21.22 8.65
C ASN A 550 11.31 21.96 7.66
N ILE A 551 11.33 23.28 7.70
CA ILE A 551 10.53 24.16 6.82
C ILE A 551 10.70 23.85 5.33
N PHE A 552 11.88 23.43 4.90
CA PHE A 552 12.13 23.11 3.50
C PHE A 552 11.43 21.83 3.04
N LEU A 553 11.26 20.84 3.93
CA LEU A 553 10.50 19.62 3.65
C LEU A 553 8.99 19.89 3.69
N GLN A 554 8.54 20.74 4.61
CA GLN A 554 7.15 21.21 4.65
C GLN A 554 6.79 21.95 3.35
N ASN A 555 7.70 22.77 2.84
CA ASN A 555 7.56 23.43 1.54
C ASN A 555 7.53 22.45 0.35
N ASP A 556 8.27 21.34 0.40
CA ASP A 556 8.19 20.30 -0.64
C ASP A 556 6.81 19.60 -0.66
N PHE A 557 6.20 19.43 0.51
CA PHE A 557 4.84 18.90 0.60
C PHE A 557 3.81 19.90 0.06
N VAL A 558 3.96 21.18 0.38
CA VAL A 558 3.12 22.25 -0.18
C VAL A 558 3.28 22.32 -1.70
N TRP A 559 4.50 22.19 -2.20
CA TRP A 559 4.81 22.08 -3.63
C TRP A 559 4.07 20.91 -4.30
N LEU A 560 3.95 19.76 -3.63
CA LEU A 560 3.14 18.64 -4.10
C LEU A 560 1.65 19.02 -4.21
N LEU A 561 1.10 19.68 -3.19
CA LEU A 561 -0.29 20.14 -3.21
C LEU A 561 -0.54 21.17 -4.33
N GLN A 562 0.41 22.05 -4.60
CA GLN A 562 0.36 22.97 -5.74
C GLN A 562 0.29 22.23 -7.07
N SER A 563 1.08 21.16 -7.25
CA SER A 563 1.05 20.29 -8.44
C SER A 563 -0.34 19.68 -8.67
N LEU A 564 -1.01 19.24 -7.59
CA LEU A 564 -2.37 18.70 -7.65
C LEU A 564 -3.40 19.76 -8.02
N TYR A 565 -3.28 20.97 -7.44
CA TYR A 565 -4.12 22.10 -7.81
C TYR A 565 -4.01 22.41 -9.32
N GLN A 566 -2.78 22.46 -9.85
CA GLN A 566 -2.53 22.68 -11.28
C GLN A 566 -3.08 21.54 -12.17
N ALA A 567 -3.08 20.31 -11.66
CA ALA A 567 -3.71 19.16 -12.30
C ALA A 567 -5.25 19.11 -12.12
N LYS A 568 -5.86 20.17 -11.57
CA LYS A 568 -7.32 20.35 -11.38
C LYS A 568 -7.99 19.32 -10.46
N PHE A 569 -7.25 18.78 -9.51
CA PHE A 569 -7.83 17.94 -8.46
C PHE A 569 -8.86 18.72 -7.64
N LYS A 570 -10.03 18.11 -7.41
CA LYS A 570 -11.13 18.75 -6.66
C LYS A 570 -11.13 18.39 -5.19
N ARG A 571 -10.78 17.14 -4.87
CA ARG A 571 -10.77 16.60 -3.50
C ARG A 571 -9.43 15.96 -3.20
N VAL A 572 -8.91 16.22 -2.00
CA VAL A 572 -7.68 15.61 -1.51
C VAL A 572 -7.97 14.92 -0.18
N HIS A 573 -7.49 13.68 -0.07
CA HIS A 573 -7.55 12.83 1.10
C HIS A 573 -6.11 12.59 1.56
N ILE A 574 -5.84 12.77 2.84
CA ILE A 574 -4.51 12.56 3.42
C ILE A 574 -4.57 11.31 4.30
N LEU A 575 -3.71 10.34 4.02
CA LEU A 575 -3.52 9.14 4.81
C LEU A 575 -2.13 9.16 5.44
N CYS A 576 -2.07 9.42 6.73
CA CYS A 576 -0.84 9.49 7.50
C CYS A 576 -0.65 8.23 8.34
N HIS A 577 0.58 7.70 8.38
CA HIS A 577 0.93 6.56 9.23
C HIS A 577 2.04 6.92 10.21
N GLY A 578 1.84 6.61 11.50
CA GLY A 578 2.86 6.79 12.55
C GLY A 578 3.40 8.23 12.60
N VAL A 579 4.71 8.39 12.41
CA VAL A 579 5.38 9.70 12.44
C VAL A 579 5.01 10.57 11.22
N GLY A 580 4.47 9.99 10.15
CA GLY A 580 3.94 10.75 9.01
C GLY A 580 2.78 11.68 9.38
N GLY A 581 1.99 11.32 10.40
CA GLY A 581 0.95 12.21 10.92
C GLY A 581 1.53 13.38 11.72
N TYR A 582 2.61 13.15 12.46
CA TYR A 582 3.36 14.25 13.09
C TYR A 582 3.92 15.21 12.04
N PHE A 583 4.53 14.70 10.95
CA PHE A 583 4.98 15.53 9.82
C PHE A 583 3.87 16.43 9.27
N PHE A 584 2.68 15.85 9.01
CA PHE A 584 1.55 16.61 8.50
C PHE A 584 1.13 17.74 9.45
N LEU A 585 1.07 17.48 10.76
CA LEU A 585 0.72 18.48 11.77
C LEU A 585 1.75 19.60 11.90
N GLN A 586 3.03 19.34 11.60
CA GLN A 586 4.06 20.39 11.55
C GLN A 586 3.97 21.22 10.26
N ALA A 587 3.59 20.60 9.15
CA ALA A 587 3.40 21.30 7.87
C ALA A 587 2.09 22.10 7.81
N PHE A 588 1.17 21.92 8.77
CA PHE A 588 -0.22 22.36 8.66
C PHE A 588 -0.39 23.87 8.50
N GLU A 589 0.40 24.70 9.18
CA GLU A 589 0.35 26.17 9.02
C GLU A 589 0.66 26.60 7.57
N THR A 590 1.62 25.94 6.93
CA THR A 590 1.98 26.23 5.53
C THR A 590 0.90 25.72 4.57
N ILE A 591 0.28 24.58 4.89
CA ILE A 591 -0.88 24.05 4.15
C ILE A 591 -2.05 25.02 4.25
N GLN A 592 -2.33 25.56 5.44
CA GLN A 592 -3.40 26.52 5.66
C GLN A 592 -3.23 27.78 4.82
N CYS A 593 -2.00 28.31 4.77
CA CYS A 593 -1.66 29.44 3.90
C CYS A 593 -1.91 29.13 2.42
N LEU A 594 -1.60 27.91 1.96
CA LEU A 594 -1.86 27.52 0.57
C LEU A 594 -3.37 27.50 0.24
N PHE A 595 -4.19 26.88 1.09
CA PHE A 595 -5.62 26.76 0.86
C PHE A 595 -6.38 28.08 1.01
N SER A 596 -5.88 29.04 1.81
CA SER A 596 -6.45 30.38 1.87
C SER A 596 -6.22 31.18 0.58
N ILE A 597 -5.10 30.97 -0.11
CA ILE A 597 -4.81 31.56 -1.42
C ILE A 597 -5.74 30.97 -2.49
N TYR A 598 -5.85 29.64 -2.54
CA TYR A 598 -6.60 28.93 -3.60
C TYR A 598 -8.12 29.02 -3.51
N ASN A 599 -8.68 29.21 -2.32
CA ASN A 599 -10.13 29.30 -2.14
C ASN A 599 -10.66 30.75 -2.26
N SER A 600 -9.98 31.58 -3.04
CA SER A 600 -10.48 32.89 -3.45
C SER A 600 -11.72 32.74 -4.34
N PRO A 601 -12.74 33.62 -4.24
CA PRO A 601 -14.09 33.41 -4.79
C PRO A 601 -14.22 33.22 -6.32
N ASN A 602 -13.13 33.36 -7.08
CA ASN A 602 -13.11 33.25 -8.54
C ASN A 602 -12.39 32.01 -9.08
N ASP A 603 -11.77 31.19 -8.22
CA ASP A 603 -10.91 30.07 -8.65
C ASP A 603 -11.54 28.69 -8.44
N ILE A 604 -10.99 27.70 -9.16
CA ILE A 604 -11.31 26.28 -8.95
C ILE A 604 -10.92 25.91 -7.50
N THR A 605 -11.91 25.59 -6.66
CA THR A 605 -11.66 25.19 -5.27
C THR A 605 -11.18 23.74 -5.20
N MET A 606 -9.99 23.52 -4.64
CA MET A 606 -9.52 22.21 -4.19
C MET A 606 -9.82 22.07 -2.70
N ASN A 607 -10.47 20.99 -2.29
CA ASN A 607 -10.91 20.78 -0.91
C ASN A 607 -10.15 19.64 -0.22
N LEU A 608 -9.80 19.85 1.05
CA LEU A 608 -9.21 18.83 1.90
C LEU A 608 -10.32 18.07 2.64
N VAL A 609 -10.62 16.86 2.19
CA VAL A 609 -11.85 16.15 2.61
C VAL A 609 -11.61 15.28 3.83
N ASN A 610 -10.68 14.34 3.74
CA ASN A 610 -10.37 13.41 4.83
C ASN A 610 -8.92 13.60 5.29
N LEU A 611 -8.72 13.75 6.60
CA LEU A 611 -7.46 13.51 7.29
C LEU A 611 -7.55 12.18 8.04
N VAL A 612 -6.80 11.19 7.59
CA VAL A 612 -6.79 9.84 8.17
C VAL A 612 -5.49 9.62 8.91
N LEU A 613 -5.58 9.45 10.23
CA LEU A 613 -4.43 9.27 11.12
C LEU A 613 -4.37 7.80 11.56
N MET A 614 -3.43 7.05 10.99
CA MET A 614 -3.19 5.64 11.32
C MET A 614 -2.09 5.52 12.37
N ASN A 615 -2.45 5.12 13.59
CA ASN A 615 -1.51 4.90 14.70
C ASN A 615 -0.52 6.08 14.85
N CYS A 616 -1.06 7.31 14.80
CA CYS A 616 -0.26 8.53 14.68
C CYS A 616 0.61 8.79 15.93
N ASP A 617 1.90 9.07 15.72
CA ASP A 617 2.90 9.36 16.76
C ASP A 617 3.04 10.88 17.00
N CYS A 618 1.90 11.54 17.19
CA CYS A 618 1.84 12.94 17.65
C CYS A 618 1.28 12.98 19.08
N SER A 619 1.69 13.98 19.84
CA SER A 619 1.17 14.22 21.19
C SER A 619 -0.33 14.51 21.13
N LEU A 620 -1.07 13.89 22.04
CA LEU A 620 -2.50 14.11 22.20
C LEU A 620 -2.85 15.58 22.40
N GLU A 621 -2.06 16.26 23.24
CA GLU A 621 -2.28 17.67 23.57
C GLU A 621 -1.91 18.58 22.39
N GLU A 622 -0.83 18.27 21.67
CA GLU A 622 -0.47 19.02 20.46
C GLU A 622 -1.58 18.93 19.39
N PHE A 623 -2.15 17.74 19.19
CA PHE A 623 -3.25 17.55 18.26
C PHE A 623 -4.49 18.36 18.66
N LYS A 624 -4.90 18.32 19.93
CA LYS A 624 -6.04 19.11 20.44
C LYS A 624 -5.83 20.60 20.21
N ASN A 625 -4.64 21.10 20.53
CA ASN A 625 -4.30 22.52 20.36
C ASN A 625 -4.41 22.98 18.91
N LYS A 626 -3.95 22.16 17.95
CA LYS A 626 -4.02 22.47 16.51
C LYS A 626 -5.38 22.13 15.88
N TYR A 627 -6.27 21.45 16.59
CA TYR A 627 -7.47 20.89 15.97
C TYR A 627 -8.45 21.95 15.44
N GLN A 628 -8.53 23.11 16.09
CA GLN A 628 -9.41 24.19 15.62
C GLN A 628 -8.99 24.69 14.24
N ASP A 629 -7.68 24.81 13.98
CA ASP A 629 -7.17 25.19 12.66
C ASP A 629 -7.41 24.07 11.64
N ILE A 630 -7.23 22.81 12.05
CA ILE A 630 -7.50 21.63 11.21
C ILE A 630 -8.96 21.58 10.78
N LYS A 631 -9.89 21.76 11.72
CA LYS A 631 -11.35 21.74 11.49
C LYS A 631 -11.82 22.79 10.48
N ASN A 632 -11.11 23.92 10.39
CA ASN A 632 -11.46 25.00 9.46
C ASN A 632 -11.17 24.67 7.99
N ILE A 633 -10.29 23.70 7.73
CA ILE A 633 -9.83 23.35 6.37
C ILE A 633 -10.21 21.93 5.99
N VAL A 634 -10.09 21.00 6.94
CA VAL A 634 -10.38 19.59 6.74
C VAL A 634 -11.84 19.31 7.07
N GLN A 635 -12.56 18.67 6.12
CA GLN A 635 -13.97 18.33 6.33
C GLN A 635 -14.16 17.25 7.41
N ARG A 636 -13.29 16.24 7.47
CA ARG A 636 -13.38 15.12 8.42
C ARG A 636 -12.01 14.63 8.85
N THR A 637 -11.84 14.35 10.14
CA THR A 637 -10.65 13.67 10.67
C THR A 637 -11.05 12.30 11.23
N THR A 638 -10.38 11.24 10.79
CA THR A 638 -10.58 9.87 11.29
C THR A 638 -9.27 9.34 11.87
N ILE A 639 -9.30 8.90 13.12
CA ILE A 639 -8.14 8.43 13.86
C ILE A 639 -8.31 6.94 14.10
N TYR A 640 -7.39 6.14 13.57
CA TYR A 640 -7.32 4.72 13.88
C TYR A 640 -6.27 4.49 14.96
N SER A 641 -6.71 3.91 16.07
CA SER A 641 -5.90 3.79 17.27
C SER A 641 -5.92 2.37 17.83
N ASP A 642 -4.79 1.92 18.39
CA ASP A 642 -4.66 0.62 19.04
C ASP A 642 -3.90 0.71 20.36
N ARG A 643 -4.57 0.43 21.50
CA ARG A 643 -3.95 0.36 22.84
C ARG A 643 -2.86 -0.71 22.99
N ARG A 644 -2.75 -1.62 22.03
CA ARG A 644 -1.77 -2.71 22.02
C ARG A 644 -0.55 -2.37 21.16
N ASP A 645 -0.51 -1.20 20.54
CA ASP A 645 0.60 -0.75 19.72
C ASP A 645 1.88 -0.64 20.56
N LYS A 646 2.84 -1.52 20.27
CA LYS A 646 4.10 -1.57 21.01
C LYS A 646 5.06 -0.45 20.63
N VAL A 647 4.98 0.03 19.38
CA VAL A 647 5.87 1.08 18.86
C VAL A 647 5.50 2.41 19.51
N LEU A 648 4.21 2.72 19.59
CA LEU A 648 3.75 3.93 20.27
C LEU A 648 4.05 3.88 21.77
N LYS A 649 3.83 2.75 22.46
CA LYS A 649 4.22 2.62 23.88
C LYS A 649 5.69 2.94 24.15
N ILE A 650 6.58 2.56 23.23
CA ILE A 650 8.00 2.89 23.33
C ILE A 650 8.22 4.39 23.11
N SER A 651 7.54 5.00 22.13
CA SER A 651 7.58 6.44 21.87
C SER A 651 7.10 7.25 23.09
N GLU A 652 5.95 6.90 23.66
CA GLU A 652 5.37 7.58 24.82
C GLU A 652 6.29 7.51 26.04
N LYS A 653 6.94 6.36 26.25
CA LYS A 653 7.94 6.22 27.33
C LYS A 653 9.17 7.11 27.12
N LEU A 654 9.55 7.34 25.87
CA LEU A 654 10.72 8.17 25.52
C LEU A 654 10.43 9.67 25.65
N TYR A 655 9.23 10.11 25.27
CA TYR A 655 8.87 11.53 25.23
C TYR A 655 7.98 11.98 26.40
N HIS A 656 7.49 11.06 27.22
CA HIS A 656 6.57 11.33 28.33
C HIS A 656 5.25 11.99 27.92
N GLU A 657 4.81 11.72 26.69
CA GLU A 657 3.56 12.23 26.12
C GLU A 657 2.73 11.05 25.61
N ILE A 658 1.40 11.14 25.73
CA ILE A 658 0.49 10.13 25.17
C ILE A 658 0.31 10.40 23.68
N ALA A 659 0.47 9.37 22.86
CA ALA A 659 0.32 9.48 21.42
C ALA A 659 -1.15 9.39 21.01
N VAL A 660 -1.59 10.21 20.05
CA VAL A 660 -2.96 10.18 19.52
C VAL A 660 -3.35 8.79 19.02
N GLY A 661 -2.44 8.08 18.33
CA GLY A 661 -2.69 6.74 17.83
C GLY A 661 -2.78 5.63 18.89
N HIS A 662 -2.45 5.94 20.14
CA HIS A 662 -2.60 5.01 21.27
C HIS A 662 -3.86 5.32 22.10
N TRP A 663 -4.41 6.53 21.94
CA TRP A 663 -5.66 6.96 22.57
C TRP A 663 -6.87 6.47 21.78
N THR A 664 -7.73 5.67 22.43
CA THR A 664 -8.93 5.07 21.80
C THR A 664 -10.26 5.62 22.33
N ASP A 665 -10.22 6.52 23.31
CA ASP A 665 -11.44 7.14 23.83
C ASP A 665 -11.80 8.39 23.01
N PRO A 666 -13.06 8.87 23.07
CA PRO A 666 -13.43 10.13 22.43
C PRO A 666 -12.51 11.29 22.86
N LEU A 667 -12.27 12.22 21.96
CA LEU A 667 -11.52 13.44 22.24
C LEU A 667 -12.47 14.55 22.62
N TYR A 668 -12.08 15.33 23.63
CA TYR A 668 -12.82 16.48 24.13
C TYR A 668 -11.95 17.72 24.03
N ASP A 669 -12.58 18.88 23.86
CA ASP A 669 -11.94 20.18 24.01
C ASP A 669 -11.76 20.55 25.49
N ASP A 670 -11.16 21.73 25.72
CA ASP A 670 -10.91 22.24 27.07
C ASP A 670 -12.20 22.55 27.86
N ASN A 671 -13.33 22.72 27.16
CA ASN A 671 -14.65 22.94 27.77
C ASN A 671 -15.35 21.62 28.14
N GLY A 672 -14.79 20.47 27.73
CA GLY A 672 -15.37 19.15 27.93
C GLY A 672 -16.36 18.72 26.84
N ASP A 673 -16.47 19.48 25.75
CA ASP A 673 -17.29 19.12 24.60
C ASP A 673 -16.52 18.18 23.67
N VAL A 674 -17.22 17.21 23.07
CA VAL A 674 -16.60 16.26 22.13
C VAL A 674 -16.10 17.02 20.90
N LEU A 675 -14.86 16.74 20.46
CA LEU A 675 -14.32 17.33 19.24
C LEU A 675 -15.19 16.98 18.02
N GLU A 676 -15.88 17.97 17.48
CA GLU A 676 -16.72 17.83 16.30
C GLU A 676 -15.88 17.39 15.09
N ARG A 677 -16.43 16.54 14.22
CA ARG A 677 -15.78 16.04 12.98
C ARG A 677 -14.50 15.21 13.20
N VAL A 678 -14.23 14.80 14.44
CA VAL A 678 -13.24 13.75 14.76
C VAL A 678 -13.97 12.43 15.02
N GLU A 679 -13.55 11.38 14.32
CA GLU A 679 -14.00 10.01 14.51
C GLU A 679 -12.83 9.17 15.02
N VAL A 680 -12.97 8.51 16.17
CA VAL A 680 -11.95 7.61 16.74
C VAL A 680 -12.37 6.17 16.50
N ILE A 681 -11.56 5.41 15.77
CA ILE A 681 -11.77 4.01 15.44
C ILE A 681 -10.79 3.15 16.24
N ASP A 682 -11.31 2.41 17.20
CA ASP A 682 -10.54 1.44 17.98
C ASP A 682 -10.32 0.16 17.15
N THR A 683 -9.05 -0.10 16.84
CA THR A 683 -8.63 -1.28 16.07
C THR A 683 -8.17 -2.43 16.96
N GLY A 684 -8.38 -2.34 18.28
CA GLY A 684 -7.94 -3.31 19.28
C GLY A 684 -8.52 -4.72 19.13
N ASP A 685 -9.57 -4.89 18.31
CA ASP A 685 -10.11 -6.21 17.97
C ASP A 685 -9.50 -6.84 16.74
N LEU A 686 -8.95 -6.02 15.84
CA LEU A 686 -8.35 -6.54 14.62
C LEU A 686 -7.16 -7.44 14.94
N GLU A 687 -7.02 -8.49 14.14
CA GLU A 687 -5.92 -9.44 14.24
C GLU A 687 -4.57 -8.76 14.01
N ARG A 688 -3.53 -9.36 14.60
CA ARG A 688 -2.18 -8.81 14.56
C ARG A 688 -1.61 -8.87 13.14
N ASN A 689 -0.65 -7.99 12.88
CA ASN A 689 0.25 -8.11 11.74
C ASN A 689 1.26 -9.24 11.87
N ASP A 690 1.84 -9.58 10.72
CA ASP A 690 3.05 -10.39 10.58
C ASP A 690 4.24 -9.91 11.45
N ASP A 691 4.30 -8.62 11.78
CA ASP A 691 5.37 -8.02 12.60
C ASP A 691 5.11 -8.10 14.12
N GLY A 692 3.90 -8.51 14.54
CA GLY A 692 3.50 -8.65 15.94
C GLY A 692 3.51 -7.34 16.77
N SER A 693 3.62 -6.17 16.13
CA SER A 693 3.74 -4.86 16.77
C SER A 693 2.39 -4.15 16.96
N ASN A 694 1.39 -4.51 16.15
CA ASN A 694 0.10 -3.83 15.98
C ASN A 694 0.21 -2.39 15.43
N HIS A 695 1.37 -2.00 14.90
CA HIS A 695 1.61 -0.63 14.45
C HIS A 695 1.23 -0.36 12.98
N GLY A 696 1.12 -1.38 12.12
CA GLY A 696 0.91 -1.14 10.68
C GLY A 696 0.21 -2.26 9.91
N PHE A 697 -1.08 -2.52 10.21
CA PHE A 697 -1.91 -3.59 9.59
C PHE A 697 -2.83 -3.11 8.48
N PHE A 698 -2.90 -1.80 8.26
CA PHE A 698 -3.90 -1.18 7.41
C PHE A 698 -3.83 -1.58 5.94
N ASN A 699 -2.68 -2.07 5.48
CA ASN A 699 -2.47 -2.45 4.10
C ASN A 699 -2.78 -3.91 3.79
N VAL A 700 -3.07 -4.76 4.79
CA VAL A 700 -3.33 -6.20 4.59
C VAL A 700 -4.59 -6.71 5.29
N ASN A 701 -5.02 -6.07 6.38
CA ASN A 701 -6.25 -6.47 7.06
C ASN A 701 -7.49 -6.07 6.23
N LYS A 702 -8.24 -7.05 5.73
CA LYS A 702 -9.36 -6.82 4.81
C LYS A 702 -10.44 -5.89 5.38
N LEU A 703 -10.78 -6.01 6.66
CA LEU A 703 -11.79 -5.17 7.30
C LEU A 703 -11.35 -3.71 7.36
N MET A 704 -10.08 -3.48 7.67
CA MET A 704 -9.48 -2.15 7.67
C MET A 704 -9.42 -1.56 6.24
N VAL A 705 -9.08 -2.39 5.25
CA VAL A 705 -9.03 -1.98 3.85
C VAL A 705 -10.41 -1.60 3.32
N ASP A 706 -11.45 -2.38 3.63
CA ASP A 706 -12.84 -2.09 3.24
C ASP A 706 -13.36 -0.82 3.89
N ASP A 707 -13.02 -0.62 5.15
CA ASP A 707 -13.35 0.59 5.89
C ASP A 707 -12.70 1.85 5.29
N LEU A 708 -11.43 1.76 4.89
CA LEU A 708 -10.74 2.83 4.17
C LEU A 708 -11.33 3.08 2.78
N PHE A 709 -11.78 2.04 2.08
CA PHE A 709 -12.49 2.18 0.82
C PHE A 709 -13.80 2.97 0.99
N GLU A 710 -14.59 2.70 2.02
CA GLU A 710 -15.81 3.46 2.29
C GLU A 710 -15.52 4.91 2.73
N LEU A 711 -14.49 5.10 3.57
CA LEU A 711 -14.09 6.43 4.03
C LEU A 711 -13.58 7.33 2.89
N ILE A 712 -12.72 6.80 2.02
CA ILE A 712 -12.05 7.57 0.96
C ILE A 712 -12.83 7.49 -0.35
N GLY A 713 -13.13 6.27 -0.82
CA GLY A 713 -13.78 6.01 -2.10
C GLY A 713 -15.26 6.38 -2.12
N GLN A 714 -15.95 6.29 -0.97
CA GLN A 714 -17.37 6.67 -0.86
C GLN A 714 -17.59 7.95 -0.04
N ASN A 715 -16.54 8.52 0.56
CA ASN A 715 -16.60 9.69 1.42
C ASN A 715 -17.57 9.55 2.63
N LYS A 716 -17.69 8.36 3.19
CA LYS A 716 -18.61 8.07 4.30
C LYS A 716 -17.96 8.30 5.67
N GLY A 717 -18.66 9.00 6.55
CA GLY A 717 -18.31 9.07 7.98
C GLY A 717 -18.59 7.73 8.69
N ALA A 718 -17.93 7.49 9.82
CA ALA A 718 -17.96 6.24 10.59
C ALA A 718 -19.37 5.68 10.83
N SER A 719 -20.34 6.54 11.17
CA SER A 719 -21.73 6.12 11.42
C SER A 719 -22.47 5.61 10.19
N TYR A 720 -21.98 5.94 8.99
CA TYR A 720 -22.62 5.59 7.72
C TYR A 720 -21.88 4.45 6.99
N ARG A 721 -20.72 4.02 7.49
CA ARG A 721 -19.91 2.95 6.89
C ARG A 721 -20.52 1.57 7.19
N SER A 722 -20.47 0.68 6.19
CA SER A 722 -20.98 -0.70 6.24
C SER A 722 -19.93 -1.73 6.68
N SER A 723 -18.70 -1.30 6.95
CA SER A 723 -17.51 -2.05 7.40
C SER A 723 -17.64 -2.68 8.80
N HIS A 724 -18.85 -2.99 9.24
CA HIS A 724 -19.17 -3.54 10.55
C HIS A 724 -18.72 -2.65 11.73
N LEU A 725 -18.57 -1.34 11.54
CA LEU A 725 -18.27 -0.43 12.63
C LEU A 725 -19.48 -0.25 13.56
N LEU A 726 -19.26 -0.46 14.86
CA LEU A 726 -20.23 -0.20 15.91
C LEU A 726 -19.82 1.04 16.68
N ARG A 727 -20.76 1.95 16.87
CA ARG A 727 -20.60 3.11 17.74
C ARG A 727 -20.67 2.64 19.19
N GLU A 728 -19.59 2.82 19.96
CA GLU A 728 -19.58 2.48 21.38
C GLU A 728 -20.06 3.65 22.24
N LYS A 729 -19.44 4.82 22.08
CA LYS A 729 -19.72 6.03 22.86
C LYS A 729 -19.31 7.27 22.07
N ASP A 730 -20.18 8.28 21.99
CA ASP A 730 -19.90 9.55 21.31
C ASP A 730 -19.30 9.32 19.92
N ASN A 731 -18.11 9.85 19.60
CA ASN A 731 -17.47 9.62 18.29
C ASN A 731 -16.45 8.46 18.30
N LYS A 732 -16.58 7.52 19.24
CA LYS A 732 -15.80 6.28 19.29
C LYS A 732 -16.53 5.13 18.60
N TYR A 733 -15.81 4.46 17.71
CA TYR A 733 -16.27 3.31 16.95
C TYR A 733 -15.30 2.15 17.08
N ARG A 734 -15.77 0.94 16.84
CA ARG A 734 -14.98 -0.29 16.89
C ARG A 734 -15.48 -1.29 15.86
N PHE A 735 -14.59 -2.14 15.35
CA PHE A 735 -14.97 -3.21 14.43
C PHE A 735 -15.81 -4.27 15.13
N SER A 736 -16.98 -4.61 14.57
CA SER A 736 -17.74 -5.78 14.96
C SER A 736 -17.11 -7.01 14.34
N LEU A 737 -16.37 -7.76 15.15
CA LEU A 737 -15.85 -9.06 14.76
C LEU A 737 -16.71 -10.17 15.34
N LEU A 738 -16.82 -11.26 14.60
CA LEU A 738 -17.31 -12.52 15.18
C LEU A 738 -16.37 -12.93 16.33
N PRO A 739 -16.91 -13.40 17.47
CA PRO A 739 -16.07 -13.90 18.56
C PRO A 739 -15.13 -14.99 18.04
N LYS A 740 -13.88 -15.01 18.52
CA LYS A 740 -12.87 -16.00 18.12
C LYS A 740 -13.29 -17.46 18.32
N SER A 741 -14.29 -17.71 19.16
CA SER A 741 -14.88 -19.03 19.39
C SER A 741 -15.81 -19.50 18.27
N VAL A 742 -16.19 -18.63 17.34
CA VAL A 742 -17.04 -18.95 16.20
C VAL A 742 -16.15 -19.27 15.00
N THR A 743 -15.88 -20.55 14.78
CA THR A 743 -15.33 -21.05 13.52
C THR A 743 -16.46 -21.09 12.48
N MET A 744 -16.27 -20.45 11.33
CA MET A 744 -17.13 -20.69 10.17
C MET A 744 -16.90 -22.14 9.73
N VAL A 745 -17.94 -22.96 9.87
CA VAL A 745 -17.97 -24.37 9.47
C VAL A 745 -18.20 -24.47 7.96
#